data_AF-A0A8C1QW39-F1
#
_entry.id   AF-A0A8C1QW39-F1
#
_cell.length_a   1.000
_cell.length_b   1.000
_cell.length_c   1.000
_cell.angle_alpha   90.00
_cell.angle_beta   90.00
_cell.angle_gamma   90.00
#
_symmetry.space_group_name_H-M   'P 1'
#
loop_
_entity.id
_entity.type
_entity.pdbx_description
1 polymer ?
#
loop_
_entity_poly.entity_id
_entity_poly.type
_entity_poly.pdbx_seq_one_letter_code
_entity_poly.pdbx_strand_id
1 'polypeptide(L)'
;MHLIFFYFIFFVSCIHCPNPIYGEASFPGNLHLVLVLRPTSFFQRTVTDLGFRFSQEDFMLKMPVVMLSSVTDLLRYIDENQLTSEFGGTLDYCHSDWIVLRTAIESFAVMVKDIAQMLQAFGTELAETQLSEECSAVEFLLLSHTEKYRRLKVQLNEALMCRESSHFSLIDYWWTLITLTDMEMAFDGFFDKHHLKLQQYLQLLRYEHSFQEVNCFSVPKIARKHTDGSQTNALHKASAAICQCCSDEMSQAQVLILHGHQLAAGHHYAMALIVQRCNELRHQCDTLTSALNTKRNSLTQAQTLLRLLEEAQRWCDDGAYLLANQQVDKFQSKEGAQAALRDIEKFQEAAPPLLCAGVDVLFLEYESVLTPCLQVNTKTFQKHSSVQALIQSRQNCLRKLADKHVRPIQLVVPRPENPPRAKSPLFSPKHGMWWCNINFGSNYLIISIFHSLPYSIDGEDGTDLLKRHVMKELIETERIYVEELLAVLLGYRAEMDNPSLAPLLPTSLRNKRDVLFGNLPDIYNFHSSVFLQDLESCLESPEAVGACFLERKEHFHLYECYCQNKPRSDSLWRQFSDCPFFQECQKKLEHKLALDSYLLKPVQRLTKYQLLLKELLKYSSGCERASELQGALEAMLDLLKSVNDSMHQIAITGYEGDLSNLGRVLMQGSFSVWISHKKGPTRVKELARFKPMQRHLFLHEHALLFCKRREEHGENADKTPSYSFKHCLKMSAVGITENVKGDVKKFEIWYSGREEVYVIQAPTLEVKIAWLNEIRKILTNQQKQLKGLNTFPVIKCHCYSSTRT
;
A
#
# COMPACT_ATOMS: atom_id res chain seq x y z
N MET A 1 -43.20 -18.57 -17.42
CA MET A 1 -42.14 -18.55 -18.45
C MET A 1 -42.84 -18.37 -19.80
N HIS A 2 -43.33 -17.15 -20.05
CA HIS A 2 -44.16 -16.77 -21.20
C HIS A 2 -43.70 -15.38 -21.68
N LEU A 3 -44.18 -14.90 -22.84
CA LEU A 3 -43.71 -13.70 -23.58
C LEU A 3 -42.40 -13.88 -24.39
N ILE A 4 -42.12 -15.08 -24.91
CA ILE A 4 -41.22 -15.25 -26.08
C ILE A 4 -41.86 -16.27 -27.04
N PHE A 5 -42.83 -15.83 -27.83
CA PHE A 5 -43.43 -16.62 -28.92
C PHE A 5 -43.72 -15.81 -30.20
N PHE A 6 -43.32 -14.52 -30.22
CA PHE A 6 -43.86 -13.52 -31.14
C PHE A 6 -42.95 -13.11 -32.31
N TYR A 7 -42.01 -13.98 -32.71
CA TYR A 7 -41.03 -13.66 -33.76
C TYR A 7 -40.85 -14.76 -34.82
N PHE A 8 -41.68 -15.82 -34.84
CA PHE A 8 -41.44 -16.99 -35.70
C PHE A 8 -42.64 -17.48 -36.53
N ILE A 9 -43.46 -16.55 -37.04
CA ILE A 9 -44.39 -16.80 -38.15
C ILE A 9 -44.18 -15.77 -39.27
N PHE A 10 -42.94 -15.65 -39.76
CA PHE A 10 -42.64 -14.86 -40.98
C PHE A 10 -41.51 -15.47 -41.81
N PHE A 11 -41.64 -16.76 -42.15
CA PHE A 11 -40.74 -17.43 -43.10
C PHE A 11 -41.44 -18.38 -44.11
N VAL A 12 -42.70 -18.07 -44.46
CA VAL A 12 -43.44 -18.75 -45.54
C VAL A 12 -44.05 -17.72 -46.51
N SER A 13 -43.19 -16.87 -47.09
CA SER A 13 -43.56 -16.00 -48.23
C SER A 13 -42.42 -15.77 -49.23
N CYS A 14 -41.17 -16.16 -48.93
CA CYS A 14 -40.02 -16.01 -49.81
C CYS A 14 -39.86 -17.16 -50.84
N ILE A 15 -40.95 -17.59 -51.49
CA ILE A 15 -40.93 -18.59 -52.57
C ILE A 15 -41.13 -17.98 -53.96
N HIS A 16 -41.52 -16.70 -54.07
CA HIS A 16 -41.69 -15.97 -55.33
C HIS A 16 -41.02 -14.58 -55.32
N CYS A 17 -39.71 -14.53 -55.05
CA CYS A 17 -38.90 -13.32 -55.25
C CYS A 17 -37.48 -13.68 -55.72
N PRO A 18 -37.11 -13.46 -57.00
CA PRO A 18 -35.84 -13.92 -57.56
C PRO A 18 -34.72 -12.86 -57.42
N ASN A 19 -34.14 -12.72 -56.23
CA ASN A 19 -32.80 -12.13 -56.03
C ASN A 19 -32.29 -12.33 -54.59
N PRO A 20 -31.10 -12.95 -54.37
CA PRO A 20 -30.52 -13.13 -53.04
C PRO A 20 -29.37 -12.13 -52.77
N ILE A 21 -29.64 -10.99 -52.14
CA ILE A 21 -28.58 -10.04 -51.75
C ILE A 21 -28.85 -9.40 -50.37
N TYR A 22 -27.84 -9.47 -49.50
CA TYR A 22 -27.72 -8.89 -48.14
C TYR A 22 -28.67 -9.42 -47.05
N GLY A 23 -28.09 -9.83 -45.91
CA GLY A 23 -28.83 -9.99 -44.64
C GLY A 23 -28.41 -11.12 -43.70
N GLU A 24 -27.19 -11.10 -43.14
CA GLU A 24 -26.93 -11.83 -41.89
C GLU A 24 -27.62 -11.12 -40.71
N ALA A 25 -28.93 -11.36 -40.55
CA ALA A 25 -29.72 -10.81 -39.44
C ALA A 25 -29.63 -11.74 -38.21
N SER A 26 -29.00 -11.27 -37.14
CA SER A 26 -28.80 -12.04 -35.91
C SER A 26 -30.09 -12.14 -35.09
N PHE A 27 -30.59 -13.37 -34.91
CA PHE A 27 -31.80 -13.64 -34.12
C PHE A 27 -31.63 -13.23 -32.64
N PRO A 28 -32.49 -12.35 -32.08
CA PRO A 28 -32.38 -11.87 -30.71
C PRO A 28 -32.98 -12.87 -29.69
N GLY A 29 -32.45 -14.10 -29.66
CA GLY A 29 -32.83 -15.13 -28.70
C GLY A 29 -32.45 -16.53 -29.14
N ASN A 30 -32.35 -17.46 -28.18
CA ASN A 30 -32.24 -18.88 -28.50
C ASN A 30 -33.52 -19.34 -29.22
N LEU A 31 -33.38 -19.92 -30.41
CA LEU A 31 -34.49 -20.59 -31.08
C LEU A 31 -34.70 -21.97 -30.44
N HIS A 32 -35.89 -22.20 -29.89
CA HIS A 32 -36.23 -23.40 -29.12
C HIS A 32 -37.03 -24.42 -29.93
N LEU A 33 -37.76 -23.97 -30.94
CA LEU A 33 -38.68 -24.76 -31.75
C LEU A 33 -38.97 -23.99 -33.05
N VAL A 34 -39.00 -24.68 -34.19
CA VAL A 34 -39.49 -24.14 -35.47
C VAL A 34 -40.72 -24.91 -35.92
N LEU A 35 -41.81 -24.19 -36.19
CA LEU A 35 -43.06 -24.74 -36.69
C LEU A 35 -43.18 -24.42 -38.19
N VAL A 36 -43.32 -25.46 -39.02
CA VAL A 36 -43.41 -25.30 -40.49
C VAL A 36 -44.78 -25.80 -40.94
N LEU A 37 -45.67 -24.88 -41.29
CA LEU A 37 -46.97 -25.22 -41.86
C LEU A 37 -46.80 -25.72 -43.30
N ARG A 38 -47.15 -26.98 -43.56
CA ARG A 38 -47.08 -27.55 -44.92
C ARG A 38 -48.10 -26.90 -45.86
N PRO A 39 -47.74 -26.59 -47.11
CA PRO A 39 -48.71 -26.20 -48.12
C PRO A 39 -49.77 -27.29 -48.33
N THR A 40 -50.99 -26.88 -48.67
CA THR A 40 -52.12 -27.77 -48.96
C THR A 40 -52.00 -28.43 -50.34
N SER A 41 -51.29 -27.80 -51.27
CA SER A 41 -51.06 -28.25 -52.65
C SER A 41 -50.20 -29.52 -52.70
N PHE A 42 -50.72 -30.61 -53.27
CA PHE A 42 -50.07 -31.92 -53.34
C PHE A 42 -48.64 -31.86 -53.92
N PHE A 43 -48.46 -31.19 -55.07
CA PHE A 43 -47.16 -31.04 -55.73
C PHE A 43 -46.14 -30.19 -54.94
N GLN A 44 -46.58 -29.22 -54.12
CA GLN A 44 -45.65 -28.43 -53.31
C GLN A 44 -45.15 -29.22 -52.10
N ARG A 45 -45.97 -30.09 -51.49
CA ARG A 45 -45.57 -30.93 -50.36
C ARG A 45 -44.35 -31.80 -50.68
N THR A 46 -44.35 -32.46 -51.85
CA THR A 46 -43.24 -33.33 -52.27
C THR A 46 -41.92 -32.56 -52.44
N VAL A 47 -41.98 -31.33 -52.95
CA VAL A 47 -40.78 -30.48 -53.12
C VAL A 47 -40.26 -30.00 -51.76
N THR A 48 -41.13 -29.58 -50.83
CA THR A 48 -40.70 -29.18 -49.48
C THR A 48 -40.11 -30.34 -48.66
N ASP A 49 -40.74 -31.51 -48.68
CA ASP A 49 -40.25 -32.69 -47.92
C ASP A 49 -38.94 -33.24 -48.53
N LEU A 50 -38.63 -32.96 -49.80
CA LEU A 50 -37.35 -33.30 -50.42
C LEU A 50 -36.27 -32.25 -50.12
N GLY A 51 -36.58 -30.96 -50.21
CA GLY A 51 -35.63 -29.87 -49.93
C GLY A 51 -35.08 -29.91 -48.51
N PHE A 52 -35.94 -30.12 -47.51
CA PHE A 52 -35.52 -30.23 -46.11
C PHE A 52 -34.64 -31.46 -45.82
N ARG A 53 -34.68 -32.52 -46.64
CA ARG A 53 -33.79 -33.68 -46.48
C ARG A 53 -32.37 -33.41 -46.97
N PHE A 54 -32.20 -32.55 -47.97
CA PHE A 54 -30.88 -32.22 -48.52
C PHE A 54 -30.12 -31.15 -47.71
N SER A 55 -30.78 -30.35 -46.88
CA SER A 55 -30.11 -29.35 -46.01
C SER A 55 -29.91 -29.82 -44.56
N GLN A 56 -30.17 -31.10 -44.25
CA GLN A 56 -30.15 -31.59 -42.87
C GLN A 56 -28.72 -31.88 -42.36
N GLU A 57 -27.74 -32.02 -43.25
CA GLU A 57 -26.35 -32.30 -42.88
C GLU A 57 -25.56 -31.02 -42.51
N ASP A 58 -25.85 -29.88 -43.16
CA ASP A 58 -25.16 -28.60 -42.91
C ASP A 58 -25.62 -27.91 -41.60
N PHE A 59 -26.91 -28.03 -41.23
CA PHE A 59 -27.47 -27.36 -40.05
C PHE A 59 -27.40 -28.22 -38.78
N MET A 60 -26.18 -28.60 -38.38
CA MET A 60 -25.89 -29.38 -37.17
C MET A 60 -26.03 -28.59 -35.84
N LEU A 61 -27.21 -28.00 -35.62
CA LEU A 61 -27.69 -27.53 -34.32
C LEU A 61 -28.90 -28.37 -33.89
N LYS A 62 -28.95 -28.78 -32.61
CA LYS A 62 -29.96 -29.69 -32.04
C LYS A 62 -31.33 -29.02 -31.80
N MET A 63 -31.85 -28.28 -32.78
CA MET A 63 -33.11 -27.57 -32.69
C MET A 63 -34.27 -28.42 -33.25
N PRO A 64 -35.37 -28.63 -32.50
CA PRO A 64 -36.52 -29.37 -33.01
C PRO A 64 -37.29 -28.56 -34.06
N VAL A 65 -37.60 -29.21 -35.18
CA VAL A 65 -38.45 -28.68 -36.26
C VAL A 65 -39.69 -29.57 -36.35
N VAL A 66 -40.88 -28.98 -36.36
CA VAL A 66 -42.16 -29.70 -36.43
C VAL A 66 -42.93 -29.29 -37.69
N MET A 67 -43.18 -30.27 -38.55
CA MET A 67 -43.95 -30.09 -39.78
C MET A 67 -45.45 -30.22 -39.49
N LEU A 68 -46.18 -29.10 -39.49
CA LEU A 68 -47.61 -29.05 -39.22
C LEU A 68 -48.44 -29.35 -40.49
N SER A 69 -49.53 -30.10 -40.34
CA SER A 69 -50.40 -30.52 -41.44
C SER A 69 -51.51 -29.52 -41.81
N SER A 70 -51.89 -28.65 -40.87
CA SER A 70 -52.99 -27.68 -40.99
C SER A 70 -52.79 -26.50 -40.02
N VAL A 71 -53.52 -25.40 -40.23
CA VAL A 71 -53.56 -24.26 -39.27
C VAL A 71 -54.13 -24.71 -37.92
N THR A 72 -55.06 -25.66 -37.91
CA THR A 72 -55.59 -26.27 -36.68
C THR A 72 -54.53 -27.03 -35.86
N ASP A 73 -53.44 -27.47 -36.49
CA ASP A 73 -52.29 -28.05 -35.76
C ASP A 73 -51.38 -26.98 -35.13
N LEU A 74 -51.38 -25.74 -35.66
CA LEU A 74 -50.62 -24.60 -35.12
C LEU A 74 -51.18 -24.16 -33.76
N LEU A 75 -52.50 -24.19 -33.61
CA LEU A 75 -53.23 -23.91 -32.36
C LEU A 75 -52.92 -24.88 -31.20
N ARG A 76 -52.17 -25.98 -31.46
CA ARG A 76 -51.64 -26.84 -30.39
C ARG A 76 -50.33 -26.33 -29.77
N TYR A 77 -49.72 -25.31 -30.36
CA TYR A 77 -48.42 -24.76 -29.96
C TYR A 77 -48.47 -23.24 -29.69
N ILE A 78 -49.41 -22.53 -30.32
CA ILE A 78 -49.56 -21.07 -30.25
C ILE A 78 -51.03 -20.75 -29.97
N ASP A 79 -51.27 -19.82 -29.05
CA ASP A 79 -52.62 -19.41 -28.62
C ASP A 79 -53.29 -18.50 -29.67
N GLU A 80 -54.61 -18.50 -29.75
CA GLU A 80 -55.40 -17.78 -30.78
C GLU A 80 -55.21 -16.26 -30.68
N ASN A 81 -54.97 -15.75 -29.47
CA ASN A 81 -54.61 -14.35 -29.21
C ASN A 81 -53.17 -13.97 -29.63
N GLN A 82 -52.38 -14.93 -30.12
CA GLN A 82 -51.00 -14.72 -30.61
C GLN A 82 -50.86 -14.93 -32.12
N LEU A 83 -51.96 -15.20 -32.83
CA LEU A 83 -52.00 -15.35 -34.27
C LEU A 83 -52.67 -14.12 -34.91
N THR A 84 -52.15 -13.70 -36.06
CA THR A 84 -52.79 -12.69 -36.92
C THR A 84 -54.06 -13.26 -37.56
N SER A 85 -54.95 -12.37 -38.00
CA SER A 85 -56.24 -12.73 -38.59
C SER A 85 -56.13 -13.62 -39.85
N GLU A 86 -55.02 -13.53 -40.59
CA GLU A 86 -54.71 -14.40 -41.74
C GLU A 86 -54.51 -15.89 -41.36
N PHE A 87 -54.14 -16.16 -40.11
CA PHE A 87 -54.05 -17.51 -39.53
C PHE A 87 -55.25 -17.83 -38.61
N GLY A 88 -56.30 -17.00 -38.65
CA GLY A 88 -57.52 -17.18 -37.87
C GLY A 88 -57.43 -16.76 -36.40
N GLY A 89 -56.43 -15.94 -36.02
CA GLY A 89 -56.31 -15.40 -34.67
C GLY A 89 -56.84 -13.97 -34.50
N THR A 90 -56.72 -13.46 -33.27
CA THR A 90 -57.26 -12.14 -32.87
C THR A 90 -56.20 -11.05 -32.70
N LEU A 91 -54.95 -11.26 -33.13
CA LEU A 91 -53.92 -10.23 -33.06
C LEU A 91 -54.13 -9.18 -34.17
N ASP A 92 -54.25 -7.92 -33.75
CA ASP A 92 -54.17 -6.77 -34.64
C ASP A 92 -52.71 -6.47 -35.01
N TYR A 93 -52.37 -6.52 -36.29
CA TYR A 93 -51.02 -6.33 -36.82
C TYR A 93 -51.05 -5.60 -38.16
N CYS A 94 -50.42 -4.42 -38.20
CA CYS A 94 -50.15 -3.69 -39.43
C CYS A 94 -48.66 -3.75 -39.76
N HIS A 95 -48.31 -4.35 -40.89
CA HIS A 95 -46.92 -4.45 -41.34
C HIS A 95 -46.29 -3.07 -41.62
N SER A 96 -47.06 -2.13 -42.16
CA SER A 96 -46.58 -0.77 -42.44
C SER A 96 -46.26 0.01 -41.16
N ASP A 97 -47.13 -0.06 -40.15
CA ASP A 97 -46.89 0.60 -38.86
C ASP A 97 -45.73 -0.06 -38.11
N TRP A 98 -45.58 -1.38 -38.21
CA TRP A 98 -44.42 -2.10 -37.70
C TRP A 98 -43.11 -1.62 -38.35
N ILE A 99 -43.07 -1.40 -39.67
CA ILE A 99 -41.89 -0.85 -40.36
C ILE A 99 -41.57 0.56 -39.83
N VAL A 100 -42.55 1.47 -39.80
CA VAL A 100 -42.36 2.86 -39.33
C VAL A 100 -41.82 2.88 -37.90
N LEU A 101 -42.42 2.08 -37.02
CA LEU A 101 -42.00 1.95 -35.62
C LEU A 101 -40.61 1.31 -35.49
N ARG A 102 -40.29 0.29 -36.29
CA ARG A 102 -38.97 -0.34 -36.30
C ARG A 102 -37.88 0.63 -36.73
N THR A 103 -38.10 1.37 -37.82
CA THR A 103 -37.15 2.39 -38.30
C THR A 103 -36.96 3.52 -37.29
N ALA A 104 -38.02 3.94 -36.58
CA ALA A 104 -37.91 4.93 -35.51
C ALA A 104 -37.06 4.42 -34.32
N ILE A 105 -37.28 3.17 -33.89
CA ILE A 105 -36.49 2.52 -32.82
C ILE A 105 -35.02 2.36 -33.24
N GLU A 106 -34.75 1.97 -34.49
CA GLU A 106 -33.38 1.83 -35.01
C GLU A 106 -32.65 3.17 -35.12
N SER A 107 -33.33 4.22 -35.60
CA SER A 107 -32.78 5.57 -35.65
C SER A 107 -32.45 6.11 -34.25
N PHE A 108 -33.35 5.88 -33.27
CA PHE A 108 -33.09 6.24 -31.87
C PHE A 108 -31.94 5.43 -31.26
N ALA A 109 -31.83 4.13 -31.55
CA ALA A 109 -30.72 3.30 -31.10
C ALA A 109 -29.36 3.75 -31.65
N VAL A 110 -29.30 4.26 -32.89
CA VAL A 110 -28.10 4.90 -33.46
C VAL A 110 -27.77 6.20 -32.71
N MET A 111 -28.75 7.09 -32.50
CA MET A 111 -28.54 8.33 -31.75
C MET A 111 -27.99 8.08 -30.33
N VAL A 112 -28.55 7.10 -29.61
CA VAL A 112 -28.11 6.71 -28.26
C VAL A 112 -26.69 6.12 -28.27
N LYS A 113 -26.35 5.33 -29.29
CA LYS A 113 -25.00 4.80 -29.49
C LYS A 113 -23.98 5.91 -29.77
N ASP A 114 -24.32 6.88 -30.60
CA ASP A 114 -23.42 7.98 -30.95
C ASP A 114 -23.18 8.91 -29.76
N ILE A 115 -24.22 9.20 -28.97
CA ILE A 115 -24.10 9.91 -27.69
C ILE A 115 -23.21 9.13 -26.71
N ALA A 116 -23.42 7.81 -26.56
CA ALA A 116 -22.57 6.98 -25.71
C ALA A 116 -21.09 7.00 -26.16
N GLN A 117 -20.81 7.04 -27.46
CA GLN A 117 -19.45 7.19 -28.00
C GLN A 117 -18.84 8.57 -27.68
N MET A 118 -19.61 9.67 -27.81
CA MET A 118 -19.14 11.01 -27.45
C MET A 118 -18.82 11.12 -25.95
N LEU A 119 -19.70 10.59 -25.09
CA LEU A 119 -19.48 10.53 -23.64
C LEU A 119 -18.26 9.67 -23.27
N GLN A 120 -18.05 8.54 -23.96
CA GLN A 120 -16.87 7.68 -23.77
C GLN A 120 -15.57 8.36 -24.22
N ALA A 121 -15.58 9.04 -25.37
CA ALA A 121 -14.41 9.74 -25.90
C ALA A 121 -13.97 10.88 -24.96
N PHE A 122 -14.91 11.72 -24.53
CA PHE A 122 -14.62 12.77 -23.56
C PHE A 122 -14.26 12.20 -22.17
N GLY A 123 -14.91 11.12 -21.71
CA GLY A 123 -14.52 10.42 -20.50
C GLY A 123 -13.08 9.88 -20.54
N THR A 124 -12.60 9.49 -21.73
CA THR A 124 -11.20 9.10 -21.96
C THR A 124 -10.28 10.32 -21.92
N GLU A 125 -10.64 11.43 -22.60
CA GLU A 125 -9.90 12.69 -22.54
C GLU A 125 -9.66 13.14 -21.09
N LEU A 126 -10.72 13.18 -20.26
CA LEU A 126 -10.64 13.56 -18.86
C LEU A 126 -9.77 12.61 -18.02
N ALA A 127 -9.71 11.32 -18.38
CA ALA A 127 -8.93 10.31 -17.67
C ALA A 127 -7.45 10.28 -18.06
N GLU A 128 -7.10 10.63 -19.30
CA GLU A 128 -5.73 10.61 -19.84
C GLU A 128 -5.05 12.00 -19.81
N THR A 129 -5.80 13.05 -19.46
CA THR A 129 -5.28 14.41 -19.27
C THR A 129 -4.10 14.46 -18.31
N GLN A 130 -2.96 14.97 -18.80
CA GLN A 130 -1.79 15.28 -17.97
C GLN A 130 -2.01 16.61 -17.23
N LEU A 131 -1.57 16.68 -15.97
CA LEU A 131 -1.68 17.86 -15.12
C LEU A 131 -0.38 18.66 -15.15
N SER A 132 -0.48 19.98 -15.39
CA SER A 132 0.63 20.92 -15.28
C SER A 132 0.76 21.45 -13.84
N GLU A 133 1.98 21.80 -13.45
CA GLU A 133 2.25 22.47 -12.16
C GLU A 133 1.88 23.97 -12.20
N GLU A 134 1.62 24.54 -13.39
CA GLU A 134 1.18 25.93 -13.55
C GLU A 134 -0.32 26.12 -13.24
N CYS A 135 -0.63 26.99 -12.27
CA CYS A 135 -2.01 27.32 -11.88
C CYS A 135 -2.87 27.80 -13.07
N SER A 136 -2.31 28.62 -13.96
CA SER A 136 -2.99 29.17 -15.15
C SER A 136 -3.41 28.07 -16.14
N ALA A 137 -2.53 27.09 -16.39
CA ALA A 137 -2.81 25.97 -17.26
C ALA A 137 -3.92 25.07 -16.68
N VAL A 138 -3.88 24.81 -15.37
CA VAL A 138 -4.90 24.03 -14.65
C VAL A 138 -6.26 24.74 -14.63
N GLU A 139 -6.27 26.06 -14.49
CA GLU A 139 -7.50 26.87 -14.51
C GLU A 139 -8.14 26.93 -15.91
N PHE A 140 -7.33 27.11 -16.96
CA PHE A 140 -7.80 26.99 -18.35
C PHE A 140 -8.37 25.60 -18.65
N LEU A 141 -7.69 24.55 -18.18
CA LEU A 141 -8.12 23.15 -18.32
C LEU A 141 -9.47 22.89 -17.63
N LEU A 142 -9.67 23.42 -16.42
CA LEU A 142 -10.92 23.33 -15.67
C LEU A 142 -12.09 24.01 -16.43
N LEU A 143 -11.86 25.20 -16.99
CA LEU A 143 -12.84 25.92 -17.80
C LEU A 143 -13.18 25.16 -19.09
N SER A 144 -12.16 24.69 -19.82
CA SER A 144 -12.30 23.90 -21.06
C SER A 144 -13.14 22.64 -20.86
N HIS A 145 -12.84 21.85 -19.82
CA HIS A 145 -13.62 20.66 -19.48
C HIS A 145 -15.07 20.99 -19.09
N THR A 146 -15.30 22.12 -18.42
CA THR A 146 -16.65 22.53 -17.98
C THR A 146 -17.54 22.96 -19.15
N GLU A 147 -17.00 23.68 -20.13
CA GLU A 147 -17.74 24.02 -21.36
C GLU A 147 -17.98 22.79 -22.25
N LYS A 148 -17.01 21.86 -22.36
CA LYS A 148 -17.22 20.58 -23.05
C LYS A 148 -18.34 19.75 -22.41
N TYR A 149 -18.33 19.61 -21.09
CA TYR A 149 -19.39 18.95 -20.33
C TYR A 149 -20.76 19.61 -20.57
N ARG A 150 -20.84 20.94 -20.44
CA ARG A 150 -22.08 21.71 -20.67
C ARG A 150 -22.65 21.47 -22.08
N ARG A 151 -21.79 21.36 -23.10
CA ARG A 151 -22.22 21.08 -24.49
C ARG A 151 -22.77 19.66 -24.66
N LEU A 152 -22.09 18.65 -24.12
CA LEU A 152 -22.56 17.26 -24.15
C LEU A 152 -23.89 17.10 -23.39
N LYS A 153 -24.05 17.81 -22.27
CA LYS A 153 -25.28 17.82 -21.47
C LYS A 153 -26.50 18.36 -22.23
N VAL A 154 -26.31 19.35 -23.12
CA VAL A 154 -27.39 19.85 -24.00
C VAL A 154 -27.82 18.77 -25.00
N GLN A 155 -26.88 18.14 -25.71
CA GLN A 155 -27.18 17.08 -26.68
C GLN A 155 -27.86 15.85 -26.04
N LEU A 156 -27.45 15.52 -24.81
CA LEU A 156 -28.04 14.44 -24.02
C LEU A 156 -29.49 14.76 -23.60
N ASN A 157 -29.75 16.00 -23.16
CA ASN A 157 -31.10 16.48 -22.88
C ASN A 157 -31.98 16.46 -24.13
N GLU A 158 -31.48 16.92 -25.28
CA GLU A 158 -32.22 16.92 -26.56
C GLU A 158 -32.70 15.50 -26.93
N ALA A 159 -31.82 14.49 -26.82
CA ALA A 159 -32.19 13.09 -27.06
C ALA A 159 -33.17 12.52 -26.02
N LEU A 160 -33.12 13.00 -24.77
CA LEU A 160 -34.08 12.62 -23.72
C LEU A 160 -35.47 13.26 -23.92
N MET A 161 -35.59 14.38 -24.63
CA MET A 161 -36.89 15.01 -24.93
C MET A 161 -37.70 14.28 -26.02
N CYS A 162 -37.07 13.46 -26.88
CA CYS A 162 -37.78 12.59 -27.85
C CYS A 162 -38.77 11.60 -27.19
N ARG A 163 -38.68 11.44 -25.87
CA ARG A 163 -39.55 10.66 -24.99
C ARG A 163 -41.02 11.09 -25.02
N GLU A 164 -41.33 12.35 -25.31
CA GLU A 164 -42.70 12.88 -25.26
C GLU A 164 -43.46 12.79 -26.60
N SER A 165 -42.75 12.69 -27.73
CA SER A 165 -43.35 12.67 -29.08
C SER A 165 -43.84 11.28 -29.55
N SER A 166 -43.72 10.25 -28.71
CA SER A 166 -43.73 8.84 -29.14
C SER A 166 -44.84 8.04 -28.45
N HIS A 167 -46.02 7.94 -29.07
CA HIS A 167 -47.19 7.22 -28.52
C HIS A 167 -47.04 5.68 -28.39
N PHE A 168 -45.89 5.11 -28.69
CA PHE A 168 -45.71 3.66 -28.86
C PHE A 168 -45.27 2.96 -27.57
N SER A 169 -46.15 2.12 -27.02
CA SER A 169 -45.96 1.37 -25.77
C SER A 169 -45.09 0.12 -25.92
N LEU A 170 -43.88 0.27 -26.51
CA LEU A 170 -42.98 -0.86 -26.80
C LEU A 170 -41.82 -0.93 -25.80
N ILE A 171 -41.66 -2.10 -25.16
CA ILE A 171 -40.74 -2.33 -24.04
C ILE A 171 -39.29 -1.97 -24.38
N ASP A 172 -38.85 -2.20 -25.61
CA ASP A 172 -37.48 -1.92 -26.06
C ASP A 172 -37.15 -0.42 -26.12
N TYR A 173 -38.15 0.42 -26.46
CA TYR A 173 -38.00 1.88 -26.43
C TYR A 173 -37.81 2.38 -24.99
N TRP A 174 -38.58 1.82 -24.05
CA TRP A 174 -38.43 2.11 -22.62
C TRP A 174 -37.08 1.66 -22.07
N TRP A 175 -36.59 0.46 -22.41
CA TRP A 175 -35.23 0.02 -22.02
C TRP A 175 -34.14 0.95 -22.57
N THR A 176 -34.29 1.42 -23.81
CA THR A 176 -33.30 2.30 -24.45
C THR A 176 -33.27 3.69 -23.80
N LEU A 177 -34.44 4.24 -23.45
CA LEU A 177 -34.55 5.49 -22.67
C LEU A 177 -34.01 5.37 -21.25
N ILE A 178 -34.30 4.25 -20.55
CA ILE A 178 -33.72 3.96 -19.22
C ILE A 178 -32.20 3.90 -19.32
N THR A 179 -31.67 3.22 -20.34
CA THR A 179 -30.22 3.11 -20.59
C THR A 179 -29.57 4.49 -20.81
N LEU A 180 -30.20 5.38 -21.60
CA LEU A 180 -29.72 6.75 -21.81
C LEU A 180 -29.72 7.57 -20.50
N THR A 181 -30.76 7.41 -19.67
CA THR A 181 -30.87 8.10 -18.36
C THR A 181 -29.86 7.56 -17.35
N ASP A 182 -29.59 6.25 -17.33
CA ASP A 182 -28.54 5.65 -16.50
C ASP A 182 -27.13 6.09 -16.95
N MET A 183 -26.89 6.23 -18.26
CA MET A 183 -25.65 6.80 -18.79
C MET A 183 -25.46 8.26 -18.38
N GLU A 184 -26.53 9.07 -18.43
CA GLU A 184 -26.54 10.45 -17.93
C GLU A 184 -26.14 10.54 -16.46
N MET A 185 -26.86 9.86 -15.57
CA MET A 185 -26.60 9.90 -14.13
C MET A 185 -25.19 9.39 -13.77
N ALA A 186 -24.67 8.42 -14.54
CA ALA A 186 -23.30 7.92 -14.37
C ALA A 186 -22.24 8.92 -14.85
N PHE A 187 -22.53 9.68 -15.91
CA PHE A 187 -21.62 10.66 -16.50
C PHE A 187 -21.57 11.98 -15.69
N ASP A 188 -22.71 12.54 -15.29
CA ASP A 188 -22.78 13.66 -14.34
C ASP A 188 -21.98 13.33 -13.08
N GLY A 189 -22.30 12.18 -12.48
CA GLY A 189 -21.62 11.65 -11.31
C GLY A 189 -20.15 11.26 -11.52
N PHE A 190 -19.62 11.28 -12.75
CA PHE A 190 -18.19 11.21 -13.02
C PHE A 190 -17.60 12.62 -13.15
N PHE A 191 -18.24 13.49 -13.92
CA PHE A 191 -17.78 14.85 -14.18
C PHE A 191 -17.66 15.66 -12.88
N ASP A 192 -18.67 15.65 -12.00
CA ASP A 192 -18.63 16.35 -10.71
C ASP A 192 -17.36 16.01 -9.90
N LYS A 193 -16.94 14.75 -9.98
CA LYS A 193 -15.82 14.21 -9.19
C LYS A 193 -14.48 14.48 -9.84
N HIS A 194 -14.42 14.52 -11.18
CA HIS A 194 -13.25 15.02 -11.92
C HIS A 194 -13.07 16.52 -11.73
N HIS A 195 -14.16 17.29 -11.82
CA HIS A 195 -14.20 18.73 -11.58
C HIS A 195 -13.75 19.05 -10.15
N LEU A 196 -14.30 18.39 -9.13
CA LEU A 196 -13.86 18.53 -7.73
C LEU A 196 -12.38 18.17 -7.54
N LYS A 197 -11.89 17.07 -8.15
CA LYS A 197 -10.48 16.69 -8.08
C LYS A 197 -9.57 17.76 -8.69
N LEU A 198 -9.96 18.33 -9.83
CA LEU A 198 -9.19 19.36 -10.54
C LEU A 198 -9.25 20.71 -9.83
N GLN A 199 -10.38 21.07 -9.23
CA GLN A 199 -10.52 22.21 -8.31
C GLN A 199 -9.62 22.04 -7.08
N GLN A 200 -9.63 20.88 -6.42
CA GLN A 200 -8.76 20.63 -5.27
C GLN A 200 -7.27 20.65 -5.66
N TYR A 201 -6.90 20.17 -6.86
CA TYR A 201 -5.53 20.31 -7.35
C TYR A 201 -5.13 21.79 -7.53
N LEU A 202 -6.01 22.61 -8.11
CA LEU A 202 -5.79 24.07 -8.24
C LEU A 202 -5.75 24.79 -6.88
N GLN A 203 -6.57 24.36 -5.91
CA GLN A 203 -6.53 24.85 -4.52
C GLN A 203 -5.19 24.53 -3.87
N LEU A 204 -4.66 23.31 -4.05
CA LEU A 204 -3.35 22.93 -3.52
C LEU A 204 -2.20 23.72 -4.14
N LEU A 205 -2.18 23.88 -5.47
CA LEU A 205 -1.14 24.67 -6.15
C LEU A 205 -1.12 26.13 -5.67
N ARG A 206 -2.30 26.76 -5.56
CA ARG A 206 -2.44 28.11 -5.00
C ARG A 206 -2.00 28.18 -3.53
N TYR A 207 -2.33 27.17 -2.73
CA TYR A 207 -1.94 27.10 -1.33
C TYR A 207 -0.43 26.93 -1.13
N GLU A 208 0.22 26.02 -1.89
CA GLU A 208 1.69 25.86 -1.83
C GLU A 208 2.42 27.09 -2.38
N HIS A 209 1.89 27.80 -3.38
CA HIS A 209 2.46 29.08 -3.84
C HIS A 209 2.45 30.12 -2.71
N SER A 210 1.30 30.38 -2.09
CA SER A 210 1.21 31.32 -0.96
C SER A 210 1.99 30.87 0.26
N PHE A 211 2.15 29.55 0.48
CA PHE A 211 3.05 29.03 1.51
C PHE A 211 4.51 29.37 1.20
N GLN A 212 4.97 29.22 -0.05
CA GLN A 212 6.32 29.59 -0.45
C GLN A 212 6.56 31.11 -0.31
N GLU A 213 5.58 31.93 -0.71
CA GLU A 213 5.63 33.39 -0.52
C GLU A 213 5.80 33.77 0.96
N VAL A 214 4.96 33.23 1.86
CA VAL A 214 5.02 33.51 3.31
C VAL A 214 6.33 32.96 3.92
N ASN A 215 6.77 31.76 3.53
CA ASN A 215 7.99 31.12 4.03
C ASN A 215 9.29 31.85 3.61
N CYS A 216 9.24 32.76 2.64
CA CYS A 216 10.38 33.63 2.29
C CYS A 216 10.55 34.83 3.26
N PHE A 217 9.55 35.15 4.09
CA PHE A 217 9.69 36.19 5.11
C PHE A 217 10.49 35.68 6.32
N SER A 218 11.44 36.49 6.78
CA SER A 218 12.72 35.94 7.23
C SER A 218 13.21 36.57 8.53
N VAL A 219 13.21 35.76 9.61
CA VAL A 219 13.83 36.07 10.92
C VAL A 219 15.23 36.73 10.81
N PRO A 220 16.13 36.34 9.87
CA PRO A 220 17.39 37.05 9.63
C PRO A 220 17.29 38.57 9.38
N LYS A 221 16.18 39.08 8.84
CA LYS A 221 15.96 40.53 8.60
C LYS A 221 15.86 41.30 9.92
N ILE A 222 15.28 40.70 10.96
CA ILE A 222 15.09 41.32 12.29
C ILE A 222 16.39 41.26 13.08
N ALA A 223 17.17 40.17 12.94
CA ALA A 223 18.49 40.08 13.53
C ALA A 223 19.48 41.13 12.99
N ARG A 224 19.37 41.47 11.68
CA ARG A 224 20.29 42.36 10.95
C ARG A 224 19.92 43.86 10.95
N LYS A 225 18.74 44.26 11.45
CA LYS A 225 18.41 45.69 11.63
C LYS A 225 19.20 46.27 12.81
N HIS A 226 20.46 46.63 12.58
CA HIS A 226 21.30 47.35 13.55
C HIS A 226 20.68 48.71 13.90
N THR A 227 20.46 48.94 15.19
CA THR A 227 19.93 50.21 15.71
C THR A 227 21.06 51.02 16.33
N ASP A 228 21.89 51.66 15.50
CA ASP A 228 22.79 52.72 15.97
C ASP A 228 21.96 53.95 16.36
N GLY A 229 21.52 53.95 17.62
CA GLY A 229 20.67 54.97 18.20
C GLY A 229 21.25 55.50 19.50
N SER A 230 22.05 56.55 19.43
CA SER A 230 22.57 57.30 20.58
C SER A 230 21.51 58.09 21.36
N GLN A 231 20.25 58.04 20.92
CA GLN A 231 19.11 58.75 21.49
C GLN A 231 17.93 57.81 21.71
N THR A 232 17.28 57.93 22.87
CA THR A 232 16.06 57.20 23.28
C THR A 232 14.97 57.21 22.20
N ASN A 233 14.70 58.38 21.61
CA ASN A 233 13.71 58.56 20.53
C ASN A 233 13.98 57.72 19.26
N ALA A 234 15.24 57.41 18.94
CA ALA A 234 15.57 56.57 17.79
C ALA A 234 15.23 55.10 18.06
N LEU A 235 15.54 54.62 19.26
CA LEU A 235 15.24 53.25 19.70
C LEU A 235 13.72 53.00 19.78
N HIS A 236 12.92 53.98 20.24
CA HIS A 236 11.46 53.86 20.22
C HIS A 236 10.90 53.72 18.79
N LYS A 237 11.36 54.54 17.84
CA LYS A 237 10.96 54.45 16.43
C LYS A 237 11.36 53.11 15.79
N ALA A 238 12.58 52.63 16.07
CA ALA A 238 13.05 51.33 15.58
C ALA A 238 12.24 50.16 16.17
N SER A 239 11.93 50.20 17.47
CA SER A 239 11.09 49.19 18.13
C SER A 239 9.70 49.10 17.49
N ALA A 240 9.04 50.25 17.26
CA ALA A 240 7.74 50.31 16.59
C ALA A 240 7.80 49.76 15.15
N ALA A 241 8.79 50.17 14.35
CA ALA A 241 8.96 49.72 12.97
C ALA A 241 9.30 48.22 12.84
N ILE A 242 9.95 47.63 13.84
CA ILE A 242 10.15 46.16 13.92
C ILE A 242 8.84 45.48 14.28
N CYS A 243 8.11 45.97 15.30
CA CYS A 243 6.85 45.38 15.72
C CYS A 243 5.80 45.34 14.60
N GLN A 244 5.64 46.44 13.84
CA GLN A 244 4.69 46.50 12.72
C GLN A 244 5.03 45.45 11.65
N CYS A 245 6.28 45.46 11.16
CA CYS A 245 6.77 44.54 10.13
C CYS A 245 6.53 43.06 10.49
N CYS A 246 6.73 42.69 11.75
CA CYS A 246 6.48 41.32 12.22
C CYS A 246 4.98 41.02 12.35
N SER A 247 4.17 42.00 12.78
CA SER A 247 2.71 41.86 12.87
C SER A 247 2.08 41.64 11.48
N ASP A 248 2.59 42.33 10.46
CA ASP A 248 2.13 42.19 9.09
C ASP A 248 2.45 40.78 8.56
N GLU A 249 3.70 40.32 8.71
CA GLU A 249 4.16 38.95 8.36
C GLU A 249 3.35 37.86 9.12
N MET A 250 3.12 38.02 10.42
CA MET A 250 2.29 37.11 11.22
C MET A 250 0.83 37.08 10.74
N SER A 251 0.25 38.22 10.36
CA SER A 251 -1.15 38.27 9.90
C SER A 251 -1.36 37.48 8.60
N GLN A 252 -0.39 37.55 7.67
CA GLN A 252 -0.41 36.78 6.42
C GLN A 252 -0.31 35.28 6.69
N ALA A 253 0.61 34.87 7.59
CA ALA A 253 0.72 33.47 8.02
C ALA A 253 -0.57 32.97 8.68
N GLN A 254 -1.21 33.76 9.54
CA GLN A 254 -2.48 33.41 10.20
C GLN A 254 -3.65 33.25 9.21
N VAL A 255 -3.75 34.14 8.21
CA VAL A 255 -4.75 34.02 7.13
C VAL A 255 -4.53 32.75 6.32
N LEU A 256 -3.27 32.41 5.99
CA LEU A 256 -2.95 31.19 5.26
C LEU A 256 -3.20 29.92 6.08
N ILE A 257 -2.88 29.92 7.38
CA ILE A 257 -3.22 28.84 8.32
C ILE A 257 -4.75 28.64 8.37
N LEU A 258 -5.53 29.73 8.44
CA LEU A 258 -6.99 29.67 8.45
C LEU A 258 -7.55 29.08 7.14
N HIS A 259 -7.02 29.50 5.99
CA HIS A 259 -7.38 28.93 4.69
C HIS A 259 -7.03 27.43 4.60
N GLY A 260 -5.85 27.01 5.09
CA GLY A 260 -5.47 25.61 5.18
C GLY A 260 -6.41 24.78 6.07
N HIS A 261 -6.85 25.34 7.20
CA HIS A 261 -7.86 24.71 8.05
C HIS A 261 -9.25 24.63 7.39
N GLN A 262 -9.65 25.62 6.58
CA GLN A 262 -10.89 25.56 5.79
C GLN A 262 -10.84 24.46 4.73
N LEU A 263 -9.73 24.32 4.01
CA LEU A 263 -9.52 23.22 3.05
C LEU A 263 -9.55 21.85 3.76
N ALA A 264 -8.89 21.72 4.91
CA ALA A 264 -8.90 20.50 5.71
C ALA A 264 -10.33 20.13 6.19
N ALA A 265 -11.11 21.12 6.66
CA ALA A 265 -12.51 20.92 7.06
C ALA A 265 -13.41 20.55 5.86
N GLY A 266 -13.11 21.04 4.67
CA GLY A 266 -13.74 20.64 3.40
C GLY A 266 -13.33 19.26 2.87
N HIS A 267 -12.66 18.42 3.68
CA HIS A 267 -12.18 17.08 3.34
C HIS A 267 -11.29 17.04 2.07
N HIS A 268 -10.45 18.07 1.89
CA HIS A 268 -9.53 18.17 0.77
C HIS A 268 -8.54 16.99 0.70
N TYR A 269 -8.32 16.39 -0.49
CA TYR A 269 -7.55 15.14 -0.61
C TYR A 269 -6.12 15.22 -0.03
N ALA A 270 -5.49 16.40 -0.11
CA ALA A 270 -4.14 16.67 0.41
C ALA A 270 -4.10 17.11 1.89
N MET A 271 -5.14 16.82 2.69
CA MET A 271 -5.29 17.29 4.07
C MET A 271 -4.03 17.12 4.93
N ALA A 272 -3.32 15.98 4.84
CA ALA A 272 -2.10 15.74 5.63
C ALA A 272 -0.98 16.76 5.33
N LEU A 273 -0.74 17.09 4.05
CA LEU A 273 0.25 18.08 3.63
C LEU A 273 -0.18 19.50 4.06
N ILE A 274 -1.46 19.85 3.84
CA ILE A 274 -1.99 21.17 4.22
C ILE A 274 -1.88 21.40 5.74
N VAL A 275 -2.20 20.38 6.55
CA VAL A 275 -2.05 20.42 8.01
C VAL A 275 -0.57 20.49 8.42
N GLN A 276 0.33 19.78 7.73
CA GLN A 276 1.77 19.92 7.94
C GLN A 276 2.23 21.38 7.71
N ARG A 277 1.86 21.99 6.58
CA ARG A 277 2.17 23.42 6.30
C ARG A 277 1.59 24.37 7.36
N CYS A 278 0.37 24.12 7.83
CA CYS A 278 -0.23 24.91 8.92
C CYS A 278 0.59 24.81 10.22
N ASN A 279 1.17 23.64 10.50
CA ASN A 279 2.04 23.44 11.67
C ASN A 279 3.42 24.11 11.48
N GLU A 280 3.99 24.03 10.28
CA GLU A 280 5.23 24.73 9.90
C GLU A 280 5.08 26.25 10.08
N LEU A 281 4.00 26.86 9.55
CA LEU A 281 3.72 28.29 9.71
C LEU A 281 3.48 28.69 11.17
N ARG A 282 2.79 27.87 11.99
CA ARG A 282 2.61 28.16 13.43
C ARG A 282 3.96 28.16 14.16
N HIS A 283 4.80 27.16 13.93
CA HIS A 283 6.14 27.11 14.52
C HIS A 283 7.03 28.31 14.11
N GLN A 284 6.89 28.80 12.87
CA GLN A 284 7.55 30.04 12.42
C GLN A 284 7.01 31.27 13.15
N CYS A 285 5.69 31.39 13.34
CA CYS A 285 5.07 32.48 14.13
C CYS A 285 5.54 32.47 15.59
N ASP A 286 5.61 31.30 16.22
CA ASP A 286 6.12 31.13 17.60
C ASP A 286 7.59 31.56 17.71
N THR A 287 8.42 31.09 16.76
CA THR A 287 9.85 31.44 16.66
C THR A 287 10.05 32.94 16.46
N LEU A 288 9.27 33.55 15.57
CA LEU A 288 9.27 34.99 15.29
C LEU A 288 8.83 35.81 16.51
N THR A 289 7.80 35.35 17.23
CA THR A 289 7.30 35.96 18.49
C THR A 289 8.36 35.91 19.58
N SER A 290 9.04 34.76 19.75
CA SER A 290 10.15 34.62 20.70
C SER A 290 11.30 35.58 20.37
N ALA A 291 11.74 35.63 19.11
CA ALA A 291 12.79 36.55 18.66
C ALA A 291 12.41 38.03 18.83
N LEU A 292 11.14 38.40 18.56
CA LEU A 292 10.61 39.74 18.78
C LEU A 292 10.63 40.11 20.27
N ASN A 293 10.16 39.22 21.14
CA ASN A 293 10.18 39.43 22.60
C ASN A 293 11.61 39.61 23.12
N THR A 294 12.56 38.77 22.68
CA THR A 294 13.99 38.92 23.03
C THR A 294 14.55 40.27 22.58
N LYS A 295 14.27 40.71 21.34
CA LYS A 295 14.70 42.02 20.84
C LYS A 295 14.00 43.18 21.56
N ARG A 296 12.72 43.06 21.90
CA ARG A 296 11.95 44.05 22.65
C ARG A 296 12.51 44.23 24.06
N ASN A 297 12.87 43.15 24.75
CA ASN A 297 13.50 43.19 26.07
C ASN A 297 14.87 43.89 26.01
N SER A 298 15.72 43.50 25.05
CA SER A 298 17.02 44.15 24.82
C SER A 298 16.89 45.65 24.51
N LEU A 299 15.94 46.05 23.66
CA LEU A 299 15.66 47.47 23.38
C LEU A 299 15.13 48.24 24.61
N THR A 300 14.35 47.57 25.47
CA THR A 300 13.82 48.17 26.71
C THR A 300 14.93 48.35 27.75
N GLN A 301 15.85 47.40 27.86
CA GLN A 301 17.08 47.54 28.64
C GLN A 301 17.98 48.67 28.10
N ALA A 302 18.14 48.79 26.78
CA ALA A 302 18.89 49.90 26.16
C ALA A 302 18.30 51.27 26.50
N GLN A 303 16.97 51.41 26.42
CA GLN A 303 16.25 52.64 26.78
C GLN A 303 16.36 52.95 28.27
N THR A 304 16.31 51.94 29.13
CA THR A 304 16.47 52.10 30.59
C THR A 304 17.88 52.57 30.93
N LEU A 305 18.92 51.93 30.36
CA LEU A 305 20.32 52.34 30.51
C LEU A 305 20.55 53.77 30.03
N LEU A 306 20.02 54.14 28.85
CA LEU A 306 20.13 55.52 28.35
C LEU A 306 19.44 56.53 29.27
N ARG A 307 18.23 56.24 29.77
CA ARG A 307 17.51 57.14 30.70
C ARG A 307 18.29 57.34 32.00
N LEU A 308 18.84 56.27 32.56
CA LEU A 308 19.68 56.32 33.77
C LEU A 308 20.97 57.11 33.54
N LEU A 309 21.61 56.97 32.36
CA LEU A 309 22.78 57.77 31.98
C LEU A 309 22.42 59.25 31.77
N GLU A 310 21.25 59.57 31.19
CA GLU A 310 20.75 60.94 31.12
C GLU A 310 20.47 61.54 32.50
N GLU A 311 19.85 60.78 33.42
CA GLU A 311 19.62 61.19 34.82
C GLU A 311 20.94 61.46 35.56
N ALA A 312 21.90 60.55 35.44
CA ALA A 312 23.25 60.69 36.01
C ALA A 312 24.02 61.90 35.44
N GLN A 313 23.91 62.13 34.13
CA GLN A 313 24.51 63.28 33.46
C GLN A 313 23.91 64.60 33.96
N ARG A 314 22.57 64.67 34.07
CA ARG A 314 21.87 65.86 34.60
C ARG A 314 22.30 66.15 36.04
N TRP A 315 22.34 65.15 36.92
CA TRP A 315 22.87 65.32 38.28
C TRP A 315 24.32 65.84 38.28
N CYS A 316 25.18 65.39 37.36
CA CYS A 316 26.54 65.93 37.25
C CYS A 316 26.59 67.39 36.75
N ASP A 317 25.64 67.81 35.91
CA ASP A 317 25.50 69.21 35.47
C ASP A 317 24.92 70.09 36.58
N ASP A 318 23.85 69.65 37.25
CA ASP A 318 23.22 70.33 38.39
C ASP A 318 24.18 70.48 39.58
N GLY A 319 25.01 69.45 39.85
CA GLY A 319 26.02 69.49 40.90
C GLY A 319 27.18 70.45 40.60
N ALA A 320 27.58 70.55 39.33
CA ALA A 320 28.54 71.57 38.90
C ALA A 320 27.94 72.99 39.00
N TYR A 321 26.67 73.15 38.65
CA TYR A 321 25.94 74.42 38.77
C TYR A 321 25.73 74.85 40.23
N LEU A 322 25.38 73.92 41.12
CA LEU A 322 25.27 74.12 42.56
C LEU A 322 26.58 74.66 43.15
N LEU A 323 27.72 74.06 42.77
CA LEU A 323 29.04 74.51 43.21
C LEU A 323 29.41 75.89 42.64
N ALA A 324 29.10 76.15 41.37
CA ALA A 324 29.39 77.43 40.72
C ALA A 324 28.59 78.61 41.30
N ASN A 325 27.32 78.39 41.69
CA ASN A 325 26.45 79.42 42.25
C ASN A 325 26.70 79.77 43.73
N GLN A 326 27.70 79.18 44.38
CA GLN A 326 28.03 79.49 45.78
C GLN A 326 28.76 80.85 45.93
N GLN A 327 27.99 81.93 45.88
CA GLN A 327 28.42 83.32 46.12
C GLN A 327 29.33 83.45 47.36
N VAL A 328 30.60 83.79 47.13
CA VAL A 328 31.69 83.77 48.13
C VAL A 328 31.35 84.55 49.41
N ASP A 329 30.65 85.68 49.27
CA ASP A 329 30.35 86.60 50.38
C ASP A 329 29.38 86.03 51.41
N LYS A 330 28.54 85.06 51.03
CA LYS A 330 27.54 84.44 51.93
C LYS A 330 28.10 83.30 52.79
N PHE A 331 29.33 82.84 52.53
CA PHE A 331 29.91 81.64 53.16
C PHE A 331 31.10 81.94 54.09
N GLN A 332 31.27 83.21 54.49
CA GLN A 332 32.26 83.61 55.51
C GLN A 332 31.71 83.52 56.95
N SER A 333 30.39 83.41 57.12
CA SER A 333 29.75 83.16 58.42
C SER A 333 29.61 81.67 58.71
N LYS A 334 29.55 81.30 60.00
CA LYS A 334 29.38 79.91 60.44
C LYS A 334 28.03 79.34 60.00
N GLU A 335 27.00 80.17 60.07
CA GLU A 335 25.62 79.89 59.71
C GLU A 335 25.47 79.68 58.19
N GLY A 336 26.18 80.50 57.39
CA GLY A 336 26.26 80.35 55.94
C GLY A 336 26.98 79.06 55.54
N ALA A 337 28.11 78.75 56.17
CA ALA A 337 28.84 77.50 55.92
C ALA A 337 28.00 76.26 56.27
N GLN A 338 27.23 76.31 57.37
CA GLN A 338 26.28 75.25 57.74
C GLN A 338 25.07 75.15 56.79
N ALA A 339 24.58 76.26 56.23
CA ALA A 339 23.54 76.23 55.21
C ALA A 339 24.03 75.52 53.93
N ALA A 340 25.19 75.91 53.40
CA ALA A 340 25.76 75.25 52.22
C ALA A 340 26.09 73.77 52.44
N LEU A 341 26.46 73.36 53.65
CA LEU A 341 26.63 71.93 53.96
C LEU A 341 25.31 71.17 53.82
N ARG A 342 24.21 71.66 54.42
CA ARG A 342 22.89 71.04 54.28
C ARG A 342 22.37 71.02 52.84
N ASP A 343 22.62 72.07 52.06
CA ASP A 343 22.23 72.12 50.65
C ASP A 343 23.00 71.08 49.82
N ILE A 344 24.30 70.88 50.10
CA ILE A 344 25.10 69.82 49.46
C ILE A 344 24.67 68.43 49.94
N GLU A 345 24.41 68.25 51.23
CA GLU A 345 24.01 66.97 51.83
C GLU A 345 22.66 66.51 51.23
N LYS A 346 21.67 67.40 51.17
CA LYS A 346 20.39 67.17 50.48
C LYS A 346 20.55 66.91 48.98
N PHE A 347 21.53 67.52 48.33
CA PHE A 347 21.84 67.26 46.92
C PHE A 347 22.49 65.87 46.69
N GLN A 348 23.29 65.39 47.65
CA GLN A 348 23.85 64.03 47.64
C GLN A 348 22.80 62.96 48.00
N GLU A 349 21.82 63.26 48.86
CA GLU A 349 20.64 62.40 49.09
C GLU A 349 19.79 62.22 47.81
N ALA A 350 19.80 63.20 46.90
CA ALA A 350 19.08 63.17 45.63
C ALA A 350 19.88 62.51 44.47
N ALA A 351 20.97 61.79 44.74
CA ALA A 351 21.77 61.13 43.72
C ALA A 351 21.01 59.96 43.02
N PRO A 352 21.01 59.88 41.68
CA PRO A 352 20.47 58.72 40.96
C PRO A 352 21.12 57.39 41.41
N PRO A 353 20.34 56.31 41.62
CA PRO A 353 20.86 55.03 42.13
C PRO A 353 22.05 54.46 41.34
N LEU A 354 22.10 54.77 40.04
CA LEU A 354 23.20 54.43 39.12
C LEU A 354 24.57 54.89 39.62
N LEU A 355 24.63 56.06 40.27
CA LEU A 355 25.87 56.65 40.77
C LEU A 355 26.31 56.03 42.12
N CYS A 356 25.38 55.42 42.85
CA CYS A 356 25.62 54.73 44.11
C CYS A 356 26.02 53.26 43.92
N ALA A 357 25.50 52.59 42.88
CA ALA A 357 25.77 51.17 42.61
C ALA A 357 27.19 50.88 42.09
N GLY A 358 27.85 51.87 41.49
CA GLY A 358 29.18 51.74 40.91
C GLY A 358 29.18 51.20 39.47
N VAL A 359 30.28 51.45 38.76
CA VAL A 359 30.40 51.21 37.32
C VAL A 359 30.36 49.71 36.98
N ASP A 360 31.04 48.88 37.76
CA ASP A 360 31.22 47.46 37.45
C ASP A 360 29.92 46.65 37.56
N VAL A 361 29.06 46.97 38.53
CA VAL A 361 27.71 46.38 38.67
C VAL A 361 26.85 46.68 37.45
N LEU A 362 26.98 47.90 36.94
CA LEU A 362 26.27 48.41 35.77
C LEU A 362 26.68 47.68 34.48
N PHE A 363 27.99 47.43 34.31
CA PHE A 363 28.51 46.62 33.21
C PHE A 363 28.00 45.18 33.28
N LEU A 364 27.90 44.61 34.48
CA LEU A 364 27.41 43.25 34.69
C LEU A 364 25.90 43.10 34.39
N GLU A 365 25.09 44.09 34.79
CA GLU A 365 23.62 44.04 34.62
C GLU A 365 23.17 44.29 33.16
N TYR A 366 23.93 45.09 32.39
CA TYR A 366 23.57 45.50 31.02
C TYR A 366 24.50 44.95 29.92
N GLU A 367 25.38 43.98 30.23
CA GLU A 367 26.38 43.39 29.31
C GLU A 367 25.77 43.02 27.94
N SER A 368 24.62 42.34 27.96
CA SER A 368 23.90 41.85 26.78
C SER A 368 23.40 42.94 25.80
N VAL A 369 23.53 44.22 26.17
CA VAL A 369 23.01 45.37 25.42
C VAL A 369 24.08 46.45 25.16
N LEU A 370 25.27 46.32 25.75
CA LEU A 370 26.35 47.31 25.71
C LEU A 370 27.06 47.39 24.35
N THR A 371 26.43 48.07 23.39
CA THR A 371 27.02 48.40 22.08
C THR A 371 28.14 49.46 22.20
N PRO A 372 29.09 49.51 21.24
CA PRO A 372 30.14 50.54 21.22
C PRO A 372 29.61 51.98 21.22
N CYS A 373 28.42 52.22 20.65
CA CYS A 373 27.74 53.52 20.70
C CYS A 373 27.38 53.92 22.15
N LEU A 374 26.81 52.99 22.93
CA LEU A 374 26.46 53.22 24.33
C LEU A 374 27.69 53.35 25.24
N GLN A 375 28.79 52.66 24.90
CA GLN A 375 30.06 52.79 25.63
C GLN A 375 30.64 54.22 25.58
N VAL A 376 30.31 55.05 24.59
CA VAL A 376 30.74 56.46 24.54
C VAL A 376 30.19 57.28 25.72
N ASN A 377 29.01 56.91 26.24
CA ASN A 377 28.36 57.59 27.37
C ASN A 377 29.01 57.25 28.73
N THR A 378 29.98 56.33 28.79
CA THR A 378 30.77 56.06 30.02
C THR A 378 31.54 57.29 30.54
N LYS A 379 31.75 58.31 29.69
CA LYS A 379 32.26 59.63 30.07
C LYS A 379 31.47 60.28 31.21
N THR A 380 30.18 59.97 31.36
CA THR A 380 29.35 60.42 32.48
C THR A 380 29.92 59.98 33.84
N PHE A 381 30.55 58.81 33.95
CA PHE A 381 31.19 58.37 35.20
C PHE A 381 32.51 59.08 35.48
N GLN A 382 33.28 59.43 34.44
CA GLN A 382 34.47 60.29 34.58
C GLN A 382 34.08 61.69 35.07
N LYS A 383 32.97 62.23 34.54
CA LYS A 383 32.37 63.49 35.01
C LYS A 383 31.86 63.38 36.45
N HIS A 384 31.15 62.30 36.81
CA HIS A 384 30.69 62.03 38.18
C HIS A 384 31.85 62.04 39.19
N SER A 385 32.91 61.27 38.94
CA SER A 385 34.09 61.24 39.82
C SER A 385 34.74 62.63 39.97
N SER A 386 34.73 63.44 38.91
CA SER A 386 35.25 64.81 38.93
C SER A 386 34.37 65.75 39.77
N VAL A 387 33.05 65.71 39.58
CA VAL A 387 32.08 66.51 40.34
C VAL A 387 32.08 66.10 41.82
N GLN A 388 32.08 64.80 42.11
CA GLN A 388 32.11 64.29 43.48
C GLN A 388 33.41 64.66 44.22
N ALA A 389 34.56 64.68 43.52
CA ALA A 389 35.81 65.19 44.11
C ALA A 389 35.74 66.70 44.42
N LEU A 390 35.11 67.50 43.56
CA LEU A 390 34.85 68.93 43.83
C LEU A 390 33.89 69.12 45.01
N ILE A 391 32.82 68.32 45.11
CA ILE A 391 31.88 68.33 46.24
C ILE A 391 32.61 67.98 47.54
N GLN A 392 33.40 66.89 47.57
CA GLN A 392 34.18 66.50 48.75
C GLN A 392 35.19 67.58 49.17
N SER A 393 35.91 68.15 48.20
CA SER A 393 36.83 69.27 48.45
C SER A 393 36.08 70.47 49.08
N ARG A 394 34.93 70.84 48.52
CA ARG A 394 34.11 71.95 49.00
C ARG A 394 33.51 71.68 50.39
N GLN A 395 32.97 70.49 50.64
CA GLN A 395 32.53 70.09 51.99
C GLN A 395 33.68 70.16 53.00
N ASN A 396 34.88 69.69 52.64
CA ASN A 396 36.04 69.74 53.52
C ASN A 396 36.50 71.17 53.82
N CYS A 397 36.34 72.11 52.89
CA CYS A 397 36.51 73.54 53.16
C CYS A 397 35.41 74.09 54.08
N LEU A 398 34.14 73.81 53.81
CA LEU A 398 33.00 74.31 54.60
C LEU A 398 33.00 73.77 56.05
N ARG A 399 33.32 72.48 56.25
CA ARG A 399 33.52 71.89 57.58
C ARG A 399 34.65 72.59 58.33
N LYS A 400 35.81 72.82 57.70
CA LYS A 400 36.94 73.57 58.30
C LYS A 400 36.63 75.05 58.60
N LEU A 401 35.65 75.65 57.93
CA LEU A 401 35.15 76.99 58.25
C LEU A 401 34.17 76.98 59.43
N ALA A 402 33.32 75.96 59.53
CA ALA A 402 32.35 75.81 60.62
C ALA A 402 32.97 75.35 61.95
N ASP A 403 34.09 74.60 61.90
CA ASP A 403 34.66 73.81 63.01
C ASP A 403 36.00 74.35 63.54
N LYS A 404 36.15 75.68 63.56
CA LYS A 404 37.46 76.35 63.70
C LYS A 404 37.91 76.53 65.17
N HIS A 405 38.45 75.47 65.78
CA HIS A 405 39.25 75.54 67.03
C HIS A 405 40.77 75.30 66.78
N VAL A 406 41.60 75.41 67.83
CA VAL A 406 43.06 75.67 67.73
C VAL A 406 43.96 74.42 67.92
N ARG A 407 45.14 74.45 67.29
CA ARG A 407 46.34 73.53 67.32
C ARG A 407 46.82 73.11 68.74
N PRO A 408 47.71 72.08 68.96
CA PRO A 408 48.85 71.63 68.09
C PRO A 408 49.36 70.14 68.10
N ILE A 409 50.36 69.82 67.22
CA ILE A 409 51.45 68.77 67.38
C ILE A 409 51.07 67.26 67.14
N GLN A 410 51.93 66.24 66.84
CA GLN A 410 53.41 66.11 66.71
C GLN A 410 53.98 65.33 65.44
N LEU A 411 54.58 64.10 65.54
CA LEU A 411 55.59 63.52 64.61
C LEU A 411 55.72 61.95 64.58
N VAL A 412 56.33 61.38 63.50
CA VAL A 412 57.19 60.14 63.37
C VAL A 412 56.63 58.71 63.01
N VAL A 413 57.53 57.88 62.43
CA VAL A 413 57.46 56.63 61.58
C VAL A 413 58.18 55.41 62.29
N PRO A 414 58.70 54.26 61.70
CA PRO A 414 58.41 53.37 60.51
C PRO A 414 58.59 51.79 60.68
N ARG A 415 58.21 50.99 59.64
CA ARG A 415 58.79 49.65 59.17
C ARG A 415 58.68 48.37 60.06
N PRO A 416 59.03 47.09 59.65
CA PRO A 416 59.82 46.54 58.49
C PRO A 416 59.21 45.34 57.66
N GLU A 417 60.02 44.46 56.99
CA GLU A 417 59.63 43.54 55.87
C GLU A 417 60.30 42.08 55.79
N ASN A 418 59.66 41.05 55.15
CA ASN A 418 60.19 39.88 54.30
C ASN A 418 60.03 38.31 54.59
N PRO A 419 60.03 37.38 53.55
CA PRO A 419 59.37 36.01 53.56
C PRO A 419 60.13 34.62 53.23
N PRO A 420 60.07 33.88 52.05
CA PRO A 420 59.68 32.42 51.98
C PRO A 420 60.57 31.36 51.18
N ARG A 421 60.24 30.02 51.19
CA ARG A 421 60.95 28.85 50.50
C ARG A 421 60.06 27.56 50.21
N ALA A 422 60.37 26.67 49.21
CA ALA A 422 59.73 25.32 48.93
C ALA A 422 60.45 24.38 47.86
N LYS A 423 60.16 23.04 47.76
CA LYS A 423 60.45 22.05 46.61
C LYS A 423 60.02 20.54 46.81
N SER A 424 59.67 19.74 45.75
CA SER A 424 59.32 18.26 45.78
C SER A 424 59.34 17.45 44.41
N PRO A 425 59.44 16.07 44.33
CA PRO A 425 59.50 15.25 43.06
C PRO A 425 58.86 13.78 42.97
N LEU A 426 58.99 13.07 41.80
CA LEU A 426 58.82 11.58 41.46
C LEU A 426 57.37 10.98 41.22
N PHE A 427 57.06 9.76 40.66
CA PHE A 427 57.78 8.54 40.13
C PHE A 427 56.98 7.69 39.02
N SER A 428 57.32 6.39 38.72
CA SER A 428 56.72 5.44 37.67
C SER A 428 57.20 3.94 37.87
N PRO A 429 57.18 2.86 36.98
CA PRO A 429 56.58 2.53 35.62
C PRO A 429 56.14 1.02 35.24
N LYS A 430 55.48 0.78 34.06
CA LYS A 430 55.36 -0.48 33.19
C LYS A 430 54.62 -1.77 33.72
N HIS A 431 54.39 -2.95 33.05
CA HIS A 431 54.77 -3.61 31.73
C HIS A 431 53.76 -4.73 31.20
N GLY A 432 54.13 -5.60 30.21
CA GLY A 432 53.35 -6.75 29.59
C GLY A 432 53.81 -7.19 28.14
N MET A 433 53.41 -8.37 27.57
CA MET A 433 53.73 -8.97 26.19
C MET A 433 53.03 -10.38 25.98
N TRP A 434 52.97 -11.22 24.89
CA TRP A 434 53.19 -11.37 23.38
C TRP A 434 52.66 -12.81 22.93
N TRP A 435 52.56 -13.44 21.70
CA TRP A 435 52.56 -13.19 20.21
C TRP A 435 51.90 -14.41 19.41
N CYS A 436 52.06 -14.63 18.06
CA CYS A 436 51.31 -15.69 17.26
C CYS A 436 51.93 -16.20 15.88
N ASN A 437 51.44 -17.31 15.21
CA ASN A 437 51.84 -17.97 13.89
C ASN A 437 50.96 -19.25 13.53
N ILE A 438 50.93 -20.00 12.38
CA ILE A 438 51.09 -19.85 10.88
C ILE A 438 50.66 -21.15 10.04
N ASN A 439 50.08 -21.03 8.80
CA ASN A 439 49.92 -21.91 7.55
C ASN A 439 49.55 -23.46 7.59
N PHE A 440 49.39 -24.35 6.53
CA PHE A 440 49.45 -24.40 5.01
C PHE A 440 48.83 -25.70 4.31
N GLY A 441 48.25 -25.65 3.06
CA GLY A 441 48.54 -26.53 1.85
C GLY A 441 47.87 -27.91 1.39
N SER A 442 46.68 -27.93 0.72
CA SER A 442 46.18 -28.79 -0.44
C SER A 442 46.23 -30.38 -0.45
N ASN A 443 45.87 -31.27 -1.46
CA ASN A 443 45.25 -31.25 -2.84
C ASN A 443 44.70 -32.65 -3.41
N TYR A 444 43.97 -32.65 -4.57
CA TYR A 444 43.71 -33.66 -5.68
C TYR A 444 42.92 -35.05 -5.63
N LEU A 445 41.97 -35.21 -6.60
CA LEU A 445 41.55 -36.34 -7.51
C LEU A 445 40.51 -37.50 -7.24
N ILE A 446 39.80 -37.84 -8.34
CA ILE A 446 38.57 -38.62 -8.68
C ILE A 446 38.67 -40.16 -8.78
N ILE A 447 37.58 -40.93 -8.52
CA ILE A 447 37.19 -42.20 -9.23
C ILE A 447 35.65 -42.36 -9.42
N SER A 448 35.19 -42.77 -10.62
CA SER A 448 33.79 -42.97 -11.04
C SER A 448 33.39 -44.43 -11.35
N ILE A 449 32.11 -44.81 -11.14
CA ILE A 449 31.44 -46.08 -11.55
C ILE A 449 29.94 -45.98 -11.15
N PHE A 450 28.94 -46.71 -11.68
CA PHE A 450 28.59 -47.23 -13.03
C PHE A 450 27.14 -47.84 -12.99
N HIS A 451 26.43 -48.03 -14.13
CA HIS A 451 25.14 -48.76 -14.19
C HIS A 451 24.82 -49.32 -15.60
N SER A 452 24.05 -50.41 -15.69
CA SER A 452 23.59 -51.04 -16.96
C SER A 452 22.24 -51.78 -16.83
N LEU A 453 21.46 -51.86 -17.92
CA LEU A 453 20.15 -52.54 -18.02
C LEU A 453 20.27 -54.08 -17.99
N PRO A 454 19.16 -54.86 -17.88
CA PRO A 454 18.55 -55.42 -19.11
C PRO A 454 17.04 -55.80 -19.12
N TYR A 455 16.45 -55.74 -20.32
CA TYR A 455 15.42 -56.63 -20.92
C TYR A 455 14.01 -56.87 -20.34
N SER A 456 13.13 -57.38 -21.23
CA SER A 456 11.69 -57.62 -21.04
C SER A 456 11.34 -59.12 -21.11
N ILE A 457 10.29 -59.53 -20.39
CA ILE A 457 9.64 -60.85 -20.45
C ILE A 457 8.11 -60.62 -20.40
N ASP A 458 7.31 -61.47 -21.04
CA ASP A 458 5.86 -61.32 -21.22
C ASP A 458 5.09 -62.59 -20.81
N GLY A 459 3.80 -62.45 -20.46
CA GLY A 459 2.92 -63.48 -19.89
C GLY A 459 2.32 -63.09 -18.53
N GLU A 460 1.24 -63.75 -18.10
CA GLU A 460 0.51 -63.38 -16.86
C GLU A 460 1.39 -63.49 -15.59
N ASP A 461 2.18 -64.56 -15.45
CA ASP A 461 3.19 -64.72 -14.38
C ASP A 461 4.29 -63.63 -14.48
N GLY A 462 4.60 -63.20 -15.72
CA GLY A 462 5.42 -62.02 -16.01
C GLY A 462 4.83 -60.72 -15.46
N THR A 463 3.50 -60.55 -15.42
CA THR A 463 2.89 -59.35 -14.84
C THR A 463 3.11 -59.26 -13.34
N ASP A 464 3.05 -60.37 -12.60
CA ASP A 464 3.34 -60.38 -11.16
C ASP A 464 4.83 -60.16 -10.88
N LEU A 465 5.70 -60.77 -11.68
CA LEU A 465 7.14 -60.50 -11.65
C LEU A 465 7.45 -59.01 -11.92
N LEU A 466 6.73 -58.36 -12.84
CA LEU A 466 6.84 -56.93 -13.12
C LEU A 466 6.34 -56.07 -11.95
N LYS A 467 5.19 -56.38 -11.32
CA LYS A 467 4.74 -55.71 -10.09
C LYS A 467 5.80 -55.80 -8.99
N ARG A 468 6.33 -57.00 -8.73
CA ARG A 468 7.38 -57.23 -7.73
C ARG A 468 8.69 -56.53 -8.09
N HIS A 469 9.01 -56.36 -9.37
CA HIS A 469 10.16 -55.57 -9.81
C HIS A 469 9.99 -54.09 -9.47
N VAL A 470 8.85 -53.48 -9.82
CA VAL A 470 8.54 -52.08 -9.51
C VAL A 470 8.49 -51.85 -7.99
N MET A 471 7.93 -52.78 -7.22
CA MET A 471 7.89 -52.70 -5.76
C MET A 471 9.29 -52.78 -5.14
N LYS A 472 10.17 -53.64 -5.67
CA LYS A 472 11.58 -53.73 -5.24
C LYS A 472 12.37 -52.48 -5.62
N GLU A 473 12.16 -51.91 -6.81
CA GLU A 473 12.77 -50.61 -7.17
C GLU A 473 12.29 -49.53 -6.20
N LEU A 474 10.99 -49.44 -5.93
CA LEU A 474 10.40 -48.46 -5.02
C LEU A 474 11.03 -48.53 -3.62
N ILE A 475 11.14 -49.72 -3.02
CA ILE A 475 11.74 -49.94 -1.69
C ILE A 475 13.24 -49.66 -1.71
N GLU A 476 14.01 -50.20 -2.67
CA GLU A 476 15.46 -50.07 -2.66
C GLU A 476 15.90 -48.62 -2.93
N THR A 477 15.22 -47.93 -3.85
CA THR A 477 15.43 -46.49 -4.07
C THR A 477 14.87 -45.62 -2.95
N GLU A 478 14.05 -46.17 -2.03
CA GLU A 478 13.68 -45.51 -0.77
C GLU A 478 14.79 -45.63 0.27
N ARG A 479 15.38 -46.82 0.46
CA ARG A 479 16.53 -47.03 1.36
C ARG A 479 17.69 -46.11 1.00
N ILE A 480 18.10 -46.12 -0.27
CA ILE A 480 19.15 -45.24 -0.79
C ILE A 480 18.82 -43.76 -0.53
N TYR A 481 17.56 -43.36 -0.73
CA TYR A 481 17.12 -41.98 -0.46
C TYR A 481 17.24 -41.62 1.03
N VAL A 482 16.80 -42.49 1.94
CA VAL A 482 16.89 -42.32 3.40
C VAL A 482 18.35 -42.25 3.86
N GLU A 483 19.22 -43.13 3.36
CA GLU A 483 20.66 -43.14 3.65
C GLU A 483 21.36 -41.86 3.16
N GLU A 484 21.07 -41.43 1.92
CA GLU A 484 21.63 -40.19 1.36
C GLU A 484 21.15 -38.94 2.11
N LEU A 485 19.92 -38.92 2.64
CA LEU A 485 19.46 -37.85 3.53
C LEU A 485 20.20 -37.88 4.87
N LEU A 486 20.40 -39.06 5.48
CA LEU A 486 21.12 -39.18 6.74
C LEU A 486 22.58 -38.72 6.60
N ALA A 487 23.25 -39.08 5.51
CA ALA A 487 24.61 -38.65 5.20
C ALA A 487 24.71 -37.11 5.10
N VAL A 488 23.71 -36.44 4.51
CA VAL A 488 23.64 -34.96 4.50
C VAL A 488 23.44 -34.38 5.91
N LEU A 489 22.53 -34.97 6.67
CA LEU A 489 22.15 -34.45 8.00
C LEU A 489 23.27 -34.59 9.03
N LEU A 490 23.97 -35.73 9.06
CA LEU A 490 25.12 -35.93 9.94
C LEU A 490 26.37 -35.23 9.38
N GLY A 491 26.73 -35.49 8.12
CA GLY A 491 28.01 -35.10 7.54
C GLY A 491 28.14 -33.65 7.09
N TYR A 492 27.04 -32.90 6.99
CA TYR A 492 27.09 -31.45 6.74
C TYR A 492 26.27 -30.65 7.75
N ARG A 493 25.01 -31.02 8.02
CA ARG A 493 24.14 -30.18 8.87
C ARG A 493 24.58 -30.17 10.34
N ALA A 494 24.91 -31.32 10.92
CA ALA A 494 25.45 -31.41 12.28
C ALA A 494 26.90 -30.90 12.36
N GLU A 495 27.69 -31.12 11.31
CA GLU A 495 29.07 -30.61 11.23
C GLU A 495 29.18 -29.08 11.28
N MET A 496 28.12 -28.32 10.95
CA MET A 496 28.08 -26.86 11.14
C MET A 496 28.18 -26.44 12.62
N ASP A 497 27.74 -27.31 13.53
CA ASP A 497 27.78 -27.10 14.98
C ASP A 497 29.03 -27.74 15.62
N ASN A 498 29.90 -28.42 14.84
CA ASN A 498 31.12 -29.08 15.32
C ASN A 498 32.24 -28.05 15.64
N PRO A 499 32.75 -27.99 16.88
CA PRO A 499 33.82 -27.06 17.27
C PRO A 499 35.12 -27.17 16.46
N SER A 500 35.43 -28.34 15.90
CA SER A 500 36.64 -28.56 15.09
C SER A 500 36.55 -27.93 13.69
N LEU A 501 35.34 -27.85 13.11
CA LEU A 501 35.10 -27.21 11.81
C LEU A 501 34.61 -25.75 11.94
N ALA A 502 34.27 -25.31 13.15
CA ALA A 502 33.87 -23.93 13.43
C ALA A 502 34.83 -22.84 12.90
N PRO A 503 36.16 -23.03 12.76
CA PRO A 503 37.04 -22.05 12.11
C PRO A 503 36.88 -21.96 10.58
N LEU A 504 36.41 -23.04 9.93
CA LEU A 504 36.20 -23.08 8.47
C LEU A 504 34.83 -22.53 8.05
N LEU A 505 33.87 -22.46 8.98
CA LEU A 505 32.49 -22.07 8.72
C LEU A 505 32.29 -20.54 8.78
N PRO A 506 31.93 -19.86 7.67
CA PRO A 506 31.69 -18.43 7.65
C PRO A 506 30.59 -17.99 8.63
N THR A 507 30.81 -16.90 9.36
CA THR A 507 29.82 -16.34 10.31
C THR A 507 28.51 -15.94 9.64
N SER A 508 28.57 -15.50 8.39
CA SER A 508 27.43 -15.17 7.52
C SER A 508 26.61 -16.40 7.06
N LEU A 509 27.15 -17.60 7.21
CA LEU A 509 26.51 -18.89 6.89
C LEU A 509 26.05 -19.64 8.14
N ARG A 510 26.79 -19.53 9.26
CA ARG A 510 26.50 -20.21 10.54
C ARG A 510 25.04 -20.04 10.97
N ASN A 511 24.54 -18.81 10.96
CA ASN A 511 23.17 -18.48 11.38
C ASN A 511 22.11 -18.75 10.27
N LYS A 512 22.47 -19.47 9.20
CA LYS A 512 21.61 -19.79 8.05
C LYS A 512 21.51 -21.30 7.76
N ARG A 513 21.98 -22.17 8.66
CA ARG A 513 21.84 -23.64 8.58
C ARG A 513 20.44 -24.05 8.13
N ASP A 514 19.41 -23.52 8.80
CA ASP A 514 18.03 -23.95 8.57
C ASP A 514 17.40 -23.30 7.32
N VAL A 515 18.08 -22.35 6.67
CA VAL A 515 17.77 -21.88 5.30
C VAL A 515 18.47 -22.75 4.25
N LEU A 516 19.67 -23.25 4.53
CA LEU A 516 20.38 -24.16 3.61
C LEU A 516 19.72 -25.54 3.55
N PHE A 517 19.38 -26.12 4.71
CA PHE A 517 18.80 -27.46 4.77
C PHE A 517 17.26 -27.45 4.81
N GLY A 518 16.61 -26.33 5.12
CA GLY A 518 15.15 -26.30 5.32
C GLY A 518 14.69 -27.33 6.36
N ASN A 519 13.51 -27.91 6.12
CA ASN A 519 12.94 -29.00 6.91
C ASN A 519 13.39 -30.40 6.46
N LEU A 520 14.63 -30.55 5.94
CA LEU A 520 15.19 -31.85 5.60
C LEU A 520 15.18 -32.88 6.76
N PRO A 521 15.40 -32.49 8.04
CA PRO A 521 15.28 -33.42 9.16
C PRO A 521 13.89 -34.06 9.27
N ASP A 522 12.83 -33.28 9.03
CA ASP A 522 11.45 -33.73 9.17
C ASP A 522 11.04 -34.70 8.04
N ILE A 523 11.52 -34.41 6.82
CA ILE A 523 11.41 -35.35 5.69
C ILE A 523 12.18 -36.64 6.01
N TYR A 524 13.45 -36.55 6.43
CA TYR A 524 14.21 -37.75 6.81
C TYR A 524 13.47 -38.58 7.87
N ASN A 525 13.00 -37.96 8.95
CA ASN A 525 12.29 -38.65 10.03
C ASN A 525 11.02 -39.37 9.54
N PHE A 526 10.19 -38.71 8.71
CA PHE A 526 9.00 -39.35 8.12
C PHE A 526 9.37 -40.57 7.26
N HIS A 527 10.38 -40.43 6.40
CA HIS A 527 10.77 -41.50 5.48
C HIS A 527 11.49 -42.65 6.19
N SER A 528 12.39 -42.39 7.13
CA SER A 528 13.12 -43.42 7.90
C SER A 528 12.25 -44.17 8.91
N SER A 529 11.38 -43.44 9.62
CA SER A 529 10.69 -43.96 10.80
C SER A 529 9.24 -44.37 10.57
N VAL A 530 8.70 -44.11 9.37
CA VAL A 530 7.34 -44.49 8.98
C VAL A 530 7.32 -45.05 7.55
N PHE A 531 7.60 -44.21 6.54
CA PHE A 531 7.21 -44.56 5.16
C PHE A 531 7.99 -45.74 4.55
N LEU A 532 9.29 -45.86 4.82
CA LEU A 532 10.07 -47.02 4.39
C LEU A 532 9.51 -48.34 4.94
N GLN A 533 9.03 -48.33 6.19
CA GLN A 533 8.48 -49.52 6.86
C GLN A 533 7.10 -49.88 6.29
N ASP A 534 6.26 -48.88 5.98
CA ASP A 534 5.00 -49.08 5.24
C ASP A 534 5.27 -49.74 3.87
N LEU A 535 6.27 -49.24 3.12
CA LEU A 535 6.66 -49.79 1.82
C LEU A 535 7.20 -51.22 1.94
N GLU A 536 8.07 -51.50 2.91
CA GLU A 536 8.61 -52.85 3.15
C GLU A 536 7.51 -53.85 3.49
N SER A 537 6.46 -53.43 4.20
CA SER A 537 5.29 -54.29 4.48
C SER A 537 4.49 -54.69 3.24
N CYS A 538 4.59 -53.92 2.14
CA CYS A 538 3.90 -54.17 0.87
C CYS A 538 4.68 -55.10 -0.08
N LEU A 539 5.86 -55.62 0.29
CA LEU A 539 6.71 -56.41 -0.60
C LEU A 539 6.03 -57.66 -1.19
N GLU A 540 5.18 -58.34 -0.41
CA GLU A 540 4.47 -59.56 -0.83
C GLU A 540 3.08 -59.30 -1.45
N SER A 541 2.56 -58.07 -1.37
CA SER A 541 1.35 -57.64 -2.08
C SER A 541 1.54 -56.20 -2.56
N PRO A 542 2.22 -55.99 -3.71
CA PRO A 542 2.50 -54.66 -4.24
C PRO A 542 1.26 -53.76 -4.37
N GLU A 543 0.09 -54.32 -4.66
CA GLU A 543 -1.15 -53.55 -4.80
C GLU A 543 -1.60 -52.88 -3.49
N ALA A 544 -1.13 -53.37 -2.33
CA ALA A 544 -1.39 -52.74 -1.04
C ALA A 544 -0.76 -51.35 -0.89
N VAL A 545 0.28 -51.03 -1.66
CA VAL A 545 1.02 -49.77 -1.51
C VAL A 545 0.15 -48.53 -1.76
N GLY A 546 -0.91 -48.65 -2.55
CA GLY A 546 -1.90 -47.58 -2.78
C GLY A 546 -2.55 -47.11 -1.47
N ALA A 547 -2.89 -48.04 -0.57
CA ALA A 547 -3.42 -47.69 0.74
C ALA A 547 -2.39 -46.96 1.61
N CYS A 548 -1.12 -47.37 1.59
CA CYS A 548 -0.05 -46.70 2.35
C CYS A 548 0.15 -45.24 1.91
N PHE A 549 0.18 -44.96 0.59
CA PHE A 549 0.22 -43.58 0.09
C PHE A 549 -1.03 -42.77 0.52
N LEU A 550 -2.22 -43.37 0.47
CA LEU A 550 -3.47 -42.72 0.86
C LEU A 550 -3.56 -42.43 2.37
N GLU A 551 -3.06 -43.33 3.22
CA GLU A 551 -2.99 -43.13 4.68
C GLU A 551 -1.95 -42.05 5.05
N ARG A 552 -0.79 -42.05 4.38
CA ARG A 552 0.30 -41.10 4.68
C ARG A 552 0.19 -39.75 3.97
N LYS A 553 -0.77 -39.55 3.05
CA LYS A 553 -0.86 -38.38 2.15
C LYS A 553 -0.62 -37.01 2.79
N GLU A 554 -1.16 -36.75 3.98
CA GLU A 554 -0.98 -35.45 4.65
C GLU A 554 0.47 -35.22 5.14
N HIS A 555 1.24 -36.27 5.42
CA HIS A 555 2.65 -36.16 5.84
C HIS A 555 3.55 -35.71 4.67
N PHE A 556 3.18 -36.04 3.44
CA PHE A 556 3.93 -35.57 2.26
C PHE A 556 3.85 -34.05 2.03
N HIS A 557 2.99 -33.30 2.75
CA HIS A 557 3.04 -31.83 2.74
C HIS A 557 4.34 -31.24 3.33
N LEU A 558 5.17 -32.04 4.02
CA LEU A 558 6.54 -31.67 4.36
C LEU A 558 7.36 -31.23 3.12
N TYR A 559 7.08 -31.79 1.95
CA TYR A 559 7.75 -31.39 0.70
C TYR A 559 7.38 -29.99 0.23
N GLU A 560 6.21 -29.45 0.61
CA GLU A 560 5.78 -28.10 0.21
C GLU A 560 6.69 -27.05 0.85
N CYS A 561 6.89 -27.12 2.17
CA CYS A 561 7.85 -26.30 2.91
C CYS A 561 9.28 -26.40 2.36
N TYR A 562 9.69 -27.61 1.96
CA TYR A 562 11.03 -27.85 1.42
C TYR A 562 11.22 -27.16 0.06
N CYS A 563 10.27 -27.33 -0.85
CA CYS A 563 10.33 -26.73 -2.18
C CYS A 563 10.26 -25.20 -2.10
N GLN A 564 9.37 -24.64 -1.26
CA GLN A 564 9.31 -23.19 -0.99
C GLN A 564 10.60 -22.63 -0.38
N ASN A 565 11.43 -23.46 0.25
CA ASN A 565 12.75 -23.06 0.74
C ASN A 565 13.88 -23.28 -0.29
N LYS A 566 13.73 -24.23 -1.22
CA LYS A 566 14.80 -24.63 -2.15
C LYS A 566 15.44 -23.47 -2.95
N PRO A 567 14.70 -22.47 -3.49
CA PRO A 567 15.34 -21.31 -4.14
C PRO A 567 16.18 -20.45 -3.20
N ARG A 568 15.81 -20.35 -1.91
CA ARG A 568 16.58 -19.64 -0.87
C ARG A 568 17.84 -20.42 -0.49
N SER A 569 17.73 -21.75 -0.37
CA SER A 569 18.88 -22.65 -0.25
C SER A 569 19.83 -22.49 -1.44
N ASP A 570 19.33 -22.51 -2.67
CA ASP A 570 20.17 -22.42 -3.88
C ASP A 570 20.79 -21.02 -4.06
N SER A 571 20.08 -19.96 -3.66
CA SER A 571 20.66 -18.61 -3.63
C SER A 571 21.77 -18.49 -2.57
N LEU A 572 21.66 -19.24 -1.46
CA LEU A 572 22.69 -19.28 -0.41
C LEU A 572 23.88 -20.16 -0.83
N TRP A 573 23.62 -21.32 -1.45
CA TRP A 573 24.66 -22.22 -1.96
C TRP A 573 25.57 -21.52 -2.97
N ARG A 574 25.01 -20.78 -3.94
CA ARG A 574 25.79 -19.99 -4.91
C ARG A 574 26.69 -18.90 -4.30
N GLN A 575 26.53 -18.55 -3.02
CA GLN A 575 27.38 -17.60 -2.29
C GLN A 575 28.49 -18.29 -1.47
N PHE A 576 28.38 -19.60 -1.23
CA PHE A 576 29.22 -20.31 -0.25
C PHE A 576 29.68 -21.72 -0.69
N SER A 577 29.34 -22.19 -1.90
CA SER A 577 29.74 -23.50 -2.45
C SER A 577 31.22 -23.79 -2.29
N ASP A 578 32.05 -22.77 -2.52
CA ASP A 578 33.50 -22.86 -2.60
C ASP A 578 34.18 -22.69 -1.22
N CYS A 579 33.40 -22.59 -0.13
CA CYS A 579 33.97 -22.38 1.20
C CYS A 579 34.63 -23.66 1.77
N PRO A 580 35.75 -23.56 2.51
CA PRO A 580 36.50 -24.73 2.99
C PRO A 580 35.69 -25.70 3.87
N PHE A 581 34.66 -25.20 4.55
CA PHE A 581 33.76 -26.02 5.36
C PHE A 581 33.09 -27.14 4.54
N PHE A 582 32.49 -26.83 3.39
CA PHE A 582 31.82 -27.84 2.57
C PHE A 582 32.81 -28.80 1.91
N GLN A 583 33.98 -28.30 1.52
CA GLN A 583 35.05 -29.13 0.92
C GLN A 583 35.55 -30.19 1.91
N GLU A 584 35.78 -29.82 3.17
CA GLU A 584 36.21 -30.78 4.20
C GLU A 584 35.07 -31.74 4.59
N CYS A 585 33.81 -31.29 4.66
CA CYS A 585 32.66 -32.18 4.87
C CYS A 585 32.50 -33.19 3.72
N GLN A 586 32.57 -32.75 2.47
CA GLN A 586 32.47 -33.60 1.29
C GLN A 586 33.59 -34.65 1.25
N LYS A 587 34.81 -34.26 1.63
CA LYS A 587 35.97 -35.14 1.74
C LYS A 587 35.83 -36.17 2.88
N LYS A 588 35.35 -35.77 4.07
CA LYS A 588 35.09 -36.68 5.20
C LYS A 588 34.08 -37.79 4.86
N LEU A 589 33.15 -37.51 3.94
CA LEU A 589 32.10 -38.43 3.50
C LEU A 589 32.42 -39.18 2.20
N GLU A 590 33.56 -38.91 1.57
CA GLU A 590 33.93 -39.42 0.24
C GLU A 590 32.87 -39.12 -0.86
N HIS A 591 32.07 -38.06 -0.68
CA HIS A 591 30.95 -37.70 -1.55
C HIS A 591 31.44 -37.25 -2.95
N LYS A 592 31.02 -38.00 -3.98
CA LYS A 592 31.42 -37.73 -5.39
C LYS A 592 30.70 -36.54 -6.03
N LEU A 593 29.58 -36.10 -5.44
CA LEU A 593 28.81 -34.94 -5.86
C LEU A 593 28.87 -33.84 -4.79
N ALA A 594 28.65 -32.60 -5.19
CA ALA A 594 28.53 -31.48 -4.26
C ALA A 594 27.19 -31.50 -3.49
N LEU A 595 27.12 -30.77 -2.37
CA LEU A 595 25.98 -30.81 -1.44
C LEU A 595 24.63 -30.44 -2.11
N ASP A 596 24.62 -29.49 -3.03
CA ASP A 596 23.42 -29.07 -3.77
C ASP A 596 22.72 -30.22 -4.52
N SER A 597 23.51 -31.16 -5.04
CA SER A 597 23.06 -32.35 -5.75
C SER A 597 22.31 -33.31 -4.80
N TYR A 598 22.70 -33.34 -3.52
CA TYR A 598 21.96 -34.07 -2.48
C TYR A 598 20.75 -33.27 -1.98
N LEU A 599 20.84 -31.93 -1.86
CA LEU A 599 19.70 -31.06 -1.53
C LEU A 599 18.62 -31.03 -2.63
N LEU A 600 18.91 -31.51 -3.84
CA LEU A 600 17.91 -31.69 -4.90
C LEU A 600 17.13 -33.01 -4.78
N LYS A 601 17.62 -33.99 -4.01
CA LYS A 601 17.03 -35.34 -3.89
C LYS A 601 15.58 -35.35 -3.41
N PRO A 602 15.13 -34.53 -2.44
CA PRO A 602 13.72 -34.51 -2.06
C PRO A 602 12.80 -34.10 -3.20
N VAL A 603 13.17 -33.06 -3.96
CA VAL A 603 12.40 -32.61 -5.14
C VAL A 603 12.34 -33.72 -6.19
N GLN A 604 13.45 -34.42 -6.41
CA GLN A 604 13.51 -35.57 -7.32
C GLN A 604 12.63 -36.73 -6.83
N ARG A 605 12.75 -37.18 -5.58
CA ARG A 605 11.99 -38.32 -5.02
C ARG A 605 10.49 -38.09 -5.13
N LEU A 606 10.01 -36.89 -4.78
CA LEU A 606 8.60 -36.52 -4.90
C LEU A 606 8.06 -36.73 -6.34
N THR A 607 8.83 -36.31 -7.36
CA THR A 607 8.42 -36.49 -8.78
C THR A 607 8.45 -37.94 -9.26
N LYS A 608 9.18 -38.84 -8.57
CA LYS A 608 9.32 -40.25 -8.92
C LYS A 608 8.15 -41.11 -8.45
N TYR A 609 7.53 -40.80 -7.31
CA TYR A 609 6.44 -41.63 -6.76
C TYR A 609 5.26 -41.80 -7.74
N GLN A 610 4.84 -40.74 -8.45
CA GLN A 610 3.78 -40.87 -9.47
C GLN A 610 4.19 -41.70 -10.70
N LEU A 611 5.49 -41.79 -11.04
CA LEU A 611 5.95 -42.70 -12.09
C LEU A 611 5.84 -44.16 -11.64
N LEU A 612 6.35 -44.46 -10.44
CA LEU A 612 6.36 -45.82 -9.87
C LEU A 612 4.93 -46.32 -9.61
N LEU A 613 4.05 -45.46 -9.07
CA LEU A 613 2.62 -45.79 -8.89
C LEU A 613 1.91 -46.02 -10.23
N LYS A 614 2.18 -45.20 -11.24
CA LYS A 614 1.59 -45.35 -12.58
C LYS A 614 2.08 -46.61 -13.30
N GLU A 615 3.34 -46.97 -13.13
CA GLU A 615 3.90 -48.20 -13.69
C GLU A 615 3.40 -49.45 -12.95
N LEU A 616 3.28 -49.41 -11.62
CA LEU A 616 2.65 -50.49 -10.86
C LEU A 616 1.17 -50.66 -11.23
N LEU A 617 0.42 -49.56 -11.36
CA LEU A 617 -0.99 -49.57 -11.78
C LEU A 617 -1.19 -50.19 -13.17
N LYS A 618 -0.28 -49.94 -14.12
CA LYS A 618 -0.30 -50.54 -15.47
C LYS A 618 -0.38 -52.07 -15.40
N TYR A 619 0.42 -52.70 -14.54
CA TYR A 619 0.47 -54.16 -14.36
C TYR A 619 -0.58 -54.70 -13.36
N SER A 620 -1.34 -53.83 -12.69
CA SER A 620 -2.39 -54.18 -11.71
C SER A 620 -3.81 -53.95 -12.24
N SER A 621 -3.98 -53.82 -13.56
CA SER A 621 -5.21 -53.47 -14.27
C SER A 621 -6.24 -54.62 -14.29
N GLY A 622 -6.85 -54.86 -13.13
CA GLY A 622 -7.86 -55.92 -12.90
C GLY A 622 -8.00 -56.35 -11.44
N CYS A 623 -7.09 -55.94 -10.55
CA CYS A 623 -7.15 -56.22 -9.12
C CYS A 623 -8.23 -55.36 -8.42
N GLU A 624 -8.89 -55.89 -7.37
CA GLU A 624 -9.83 -55.12 -6.52
C GLU A 624 -9.18 -53.84 -5.95
N ARG A 625 -7.89 -53.91 -5.62
CA ARG A 625 -7.11 -52.78 -5.06
C ARG A 625 -6.60 -51.79 -6.11
N ALA A 626 -6.89 -51.99 -7.40
CA ALA A 626 -6.51 -51.04 -8.46
C ALA A 626 -7.09 -49.63 -8.24
N SER A 627 -8.26 -49.53 -7.57
CA SER A 627 -8.83 -48.24 -7.18
C SER A 627 -8.02 -47.50 -6.11
N GLU A 628 -7.30 -48.22 -5.23
CA GLU A 628 -6.41 -47.62 -4.23
C GLU A 628 -5.12 -47.12 -4.88
N LEU A 629 -4.56 -47.89 -5.82
CA LEU A 629 -3.41 -47.47 -6.63
C LEU A 629 -3.72 -46.23 -7.49
N GLN A 630 -4.90 -46.18 -8.12
CA GLN A 630 -5.36 -45.00 -8.87
C GLN A 630 -5.55 -43.79 -7.94
N GLY A 631 -6.19 -43.96 -6.78
CA GLY A 631 -6.35 -42.89 -5.80
C GLY A 631 -5.01 -42.37 -5.23
N ALA A 632 -4.03 -43.25 -5.03
CA ALA A 632 -2.68 -42.88 -4.63
C ALA A 632 -1.94 -42.08 -5.73
N LEU A 633 -2.07 -42.52 -7.00
CA LEU A 633 -1.51 -41.81 -8.14
C LEU A 633 -2.12 -40.40 -8.28
N GLU A 634 -3.44 -40.28 -8.16
CA GLU A 634 -4.14 -39.00 -8.15
C GLU A 634 -3.67 -38.11 -6.99
N ALA A 635 -3.58 -38.65 -5.76
CA ALA A 635 -3.11 -37.90 -4.59
C ALA A 635 -1.67 -37.37 -4.75
N MET A 636 -0.76 -38.16 -5.34
CA MET A 636 0.62 -37.71 -5.58
C MET A 636 0.74 -36.72 -6.75
N LEU A 637 -0.15 -36.79 -7.74
CA LEU A 637 -0.25 -35.77 -8.81
C LEU A 637 -0.85 -34.46 -8.30
N ASP A 638 -1.90 -34.51 -7.48
CA ASP A 638 -2.48 -33.34 -6.81
C ASP A 638 -1.49 -32.69 -5.84
N LEU A 639 -0.69 -33.48 -5.12
CA LEU A 639 0.40 -32.96 -4.30
C LEU A 639 1.48 -32.27 -5.14
N LEU A 640 1.96 -32.89 -6.23
CA LEU A 640 2.94 -32.27 -7.13
C LEU A 640 2.41 -30.96 -7.72
N LYS A 641 1.12 -30.91 -8.05
CA LYS A 641 0.42 -29.69 -8.45
C LYS A 641 0.39 -28.65 -7.32
N SER A 642 0.01 -29.03 -6.10
CA SER A 642 -0.06 -28.15 -4.92
C SER A 642 1.30 -27.54 -4.59
N VAL A 643 2.36 -28.36 -4.61
CA VAL A 643 3.75 -27.92 -4.41
C VAL A 643 4.17 -26.95 -5.52
N ASN A 644 3.90 -27.26 -6.79
CA ASN A 644 4.19 -26.35 -7.91
C ASN A 644 3.43 -25.02 -7.80
N ASP A 645 2.13 -25.05 -7.48
CA ASP A 645 1.32 -23.86 -7.35
C ASP A 645 1.74 -22.99 -6.15
N SER A 646 2.24 -23.60 -5.06
CA SER A 646 2.83 -22.87 -3.94
C SER A 646 4.23 -22.29 -4.23
N MET A 647 4.95 -22.77 -5.25
CA MET A 647 6.15 -22.07 -5.76
C MET A 647 5.82 -20.69 -6.36
N HIS A 648 4.57 -20.42 -6.73
CA HIS A 648 4.13 -19.08 -7.10
C HIS A 648 3.74 -18.22 -5.88
N GLN A 649 3.41 -18.82 -4.73
CA GLN A 649 3.11 -18.09 -3.48
C GLN A 649 4.34 -17.35 -2.93
N ILE A 650 5.53 -17.96 -2.99
CA ILE A 650 6.77 -17.33 -2.50
C ILE A 650 7.18 -16.08 -3.31
N ALA A 651 6.58 -15.86 -4.48
CA ALA A 651 6.76 -14.67 -5.31
C ALA A 651 5.72 -13.56 -5.02
N ILE A 652 4.84 -13.74 -4.02
CA ILE A 652 3.88 -12.72 -3.57
C ILE A 652 4.58 -11.66 -2.71
N THR A 653 4.35 -10.40 -3.04
CA THR A 653 4.96 -9.21 -2.43
C THR A 653 3.90 -8.25 -1.89
N GLY A 654 4.17 -7.64 -0.74
CA GLY A 654 3.30 -6.61 -0.13
C GLY A 654 2.01 -7.16 0.50
N TYR A 655 2.00 -8.41 0.95
CA TYR A 655 0.96 -8.94 1.83
C TYR A 655 1.35 -8.68 3.29
N GLU A 656 0.43 -8.14 4.09
CA GLU A 656 0.66 -7.79 5.50
C GLU A 656 0.20 -8.93 6.42
N GLY A 657 1.06 -9.93 6.59
CA GLY A 657 0.85 -11.10 7.43
C GLY A 657 1.68 -12.29 6.95
N ASP A 658 1.61 -13.40 7.67
CA ASP A 658 2.15 -14.67 7.16
C ASP A 658 1.09 -15.37 6.29
N LEU A 659 1.51 -15.79 5.10
CA LEU A 659 0.71 -16.50 4.10
C LEU A 659 0.40 -17.95 4.55
N SER A 660 1.21 -18.55 5.43
CA SER A 660 0.98 -19.90 5.97
C SER A 660 -0.39 -20.03 6.64
N ASN A 661 -0.84 -18.98 7.33
CA ASN A 661 -2.12 -18.91 8.04
C ASN A 661 -3.36 -18.96 7.12
N LEU A 662 -3.17 -18.89 5.80
CA LEU A 662 -4.26 -19.00 4.83
C LEU A 662 -4.60 -20.46 4.48
N GLY A 663 -3.77 -21.42 4.88
CA GLY A 663 -3.83 -22.81 4.43
C GLY A 663 -3.19 -23.04 3.06
N ARG A 664 -3.21 -24.29 2.60
CA ARG A 664 -2.60 -24.76 1.34
C ARG A 664 -3.11 -23.97 0.14
N VAL A 665 -2.26 -23.73 -0.86
CA VAL A 665 -2.69 -23.22 -2.18
C VAL A 665 -3.28 -24.37 -2.98
N LEU A 666 -4.57 -24.29 -3.25
CA LEU A 666 -5.32 -25.30 -3.99
C LEU A 666 -5.27 -25.02 -5.51
N MET A 667 -5.29 -23.75 -5.91
CA MET A 667 -5.14 -23.31 -7.30
C MET A 667 -4.51 -21.92 -7.42
N GLN A 668 -3.73 -21.70 -8.47
CA GLN A 668 -3.39 -20.36 -8.97
C GLN A 668 -3.76 -20.18 -10.45
N GLY A 669 -3.77 -18.93 -10.94
CA GLY A 669 -4.05 -18.64 -12.34
C GLY A 669 -4.23 -17.15 -12.65
N SER A 670 -4.13 -16.79 -13.93
CA SER A 670 -4.30 -15.41 -14.42
C SER A 670 -5.67 -15.21 -15.06
N PHE A 671 -6.36 -14.13 -14.69
CA PHE A 671 -7.75 -13.85 -15.02
C PHE A 671 -8.01 -12.39 -15.38
N SER A 672 -8.97 -12.19 -16.30
CA SER A 672 -9.64 -10.92 -16.52
C SER A 672 -10.72 -10.74 -15.45
N VAL A 673 -10.59 -9.73 -14.59
CA VAL A 673 -11.51 -9.47 -13.47
C VAL A 673 -12.17 -8.10 -13.59
N TRP A 674 -13.50 -8.06 -13.52
CA TRP A 674 -14.29 -6.85 -13.31
C TRP A 674 -14.84 -6.83 -11.88
N ILE A 675 -15.10 -5.65 -11.34
CA ILE A 675 -15.62 -5.48 -9.97
C ILE A 675 -16.90 -4.62 -10.04
N SER A 676 -18.01 -5.19 -9.60
CA SER A 676 -19.35 -4.60 -9.55
C SER A 676 -19.82 -4.53 -8.10
N HIS A 677 -20.00 -3.34 -7.54
CA HIS A 677 -20.47 -3.18 -6.15
C HIS A 677 -21.98 -2.90 -6.11
N LYS A 678 -22.73 -3.59 -5.24
CA LYS A 678 -24.13 -3.24 -4.96
C LYS A 678 -24.22 -2.27 -3.78
N LYS A 679 -24.52 -1.01 -4.10
CA LYS A 679 -24.82 0.12 -3.19
C LYS A 679 -23.65 0.55 -2.28
N GLY A 680 -22.94 1.59 -2.70
CA GLY A 680 -22.06 2.39 -1.86
C GLY A 680 -21.79 3.78 -2.48
N PRO A 681 -21.35 4.79 -1.70
CA PRO A 681 -21.03 6.13 -2.23
C PRO A 681 -19.87 6.14 -3.24
N THR A 682 -19.07 5.07 -3.26
CA THR A 682 -17.78 4.92 -3.95
C THR A 682 -17.86 4.67 -5.47
N ARG A 683 -18.93 5.09 -6.14
CA ARG A 683 -19.11 5.04 -7.62
C ARG A 683 -18.06 5.81 -8.44
N VAL A 684 -17.15 6.53 -7.78
CA VAL A 684 -16.06 7.35 -8.39
C VAL A 684 -15.14 6.55 -9.33
N LYS A 685 -14.97 5.25 -9.08
CA LYS A 685 -13.93 4.42 -9.71
C LYS A 685 -14.47 3.44 -10.77
N GLU A 686 -15.68 3.61 -11.30
CA GLU A 686 -16.32 2.61 -12.18
C GLU A 686 -16.27 2.90 -13.70
N LEU A 687 -16.26 4.15 -14.19
CA LEU A 687 -16.13 4.40 -15.64
C LEU A 687 -14.83 3.82 -16.24
N ALA A 688 -13.74 3.80 -15.46
CA ALA A 688 -12.47 3.19 -15.87
C ALA A 688 -12.46 1.63 -15.83
N ARG A 689 -13.57 0.97 -15.49
CA ARG A 689 -13.64 -0.50 -15.28
C ARG A 689 -14.24 -1.31 -16.44
N PHE A 690 -14.65 -0.71 -17.55
CA PHE A 690 -15.06 -1.49 -18.73
C PHE A 690 -13.93 -2.40 -19.22
N LYS A 691 -12.67 -1.93 -19.12
CA LYS A 691 -11.47 -2.74 -19.32
C LYS A 691 -11.26 -3.67 -18.11
N PRO A 692 -11.22 -5.01 -18.27
CA PRO A 692 -10.95 -5.92 -17.17
C PRO A 692 -9.59 -5.65 -16.53
N MET A 693 -9.54 -5.72 -15.22
CA MET A 693 -8.29 -5.73 -14.47
C MET A 693 -7.66 -7.12 -14.58
N GLN A 694 -6.46 -7.21 -15.16
CA GLN A 694 -5.67 -8.44 -15.06
C GLN A 694 -5.29 -8.68 -13.60
N ARG A 695 -5.62 -9.87 -13.11
CA ARG A 695 -5.29 -10.35 -11.77
C ARG A 695 -4.76 -11.77 -11.86
N HIS A 696 -3.73 -12.04 -11.08
CA HIS A 696 -3.32 -13.40 -10.75
C HIS A 696 -3.97 -13.75 -9.41
N LEU A 697 -4.70 -14.86 -9.35
CA LEU A 697 -5.47 -15.27 -8.18
C LEU A 697 -4.80 -16.47 -7.52
N PHE A 698 -4.80 -16.51 -6.19
CA PHE A 698 -4.38 -17.68 -5.40
C PHE A 698 -5.54 -18.11 -4.50
N LEU A 699 -6.08 -19.29 -4.76
CA LEU A 699 -7.12 -19.91 -3.95
C LEU A 699 -6.45 -20.75 -2.86
N HIS A 700 -6.51 -20.28 -1.62
CA HIS A 700 -6.17 -21.06 -0.43
C HIS A 700 -7.42 -21.64 0.22
N GLU A 701 -7.24 -22.61 1.12
CA GLU A 701 -8.30 -23.23 1.92
C GLU A 701 -9.16 -22.21 2.70
N HIS A 702 -8.53 -21.17 3.26
CA HIS A 702 -9.19 -20.17 4.11
C HIS A 702 -9.35 -18.80 3.47
N ALA A 703 -8.68 -18.52 2.34
CA ALA A 703 -8.76 -17.22 1.66
C ALA A 703 -8.52 -17.28 0.13
N LEU A 704 -9.11 -16.34 -0.59
CA LEU A 704 -8.79 -16.05 -2.00
C LEU A 704 -7.99 -14.74 -2.08
N LEU A 705 -6.74 -14.81 -2.53
CA LEU A 705 -5.89 -13.65 -2.76
C LEU A 705 -6.01 -13.15 -4.20
N PHE A 706 -6.06 -11.83 -4.35
CA PHE A 706 -5.97 -11.12 -5.62
C PHE A 706 -4.61 -10.43 -5.69
N CYS A 707 -3.81 -10.76 -6.70
CA CYS A 707 -2.51 -10.15 -6.98
C CYS A 707 -2.45 -9.52 -8.38
N LYS A 708 -1.52 -8.60 -8.61
CA LYS A 708 -1.12 -8.12 -9.94
C LYS A 708 0.25 -8.72 -10.26
N ARG A 709 0.38 -9.48 -11.36
CA ARG A 709 1.69 -9.90 -11.89
C ARG A 709 2.51 -8.65 -12.27
N ARG A 710 3.79 -8.66 -11.93
CA ARG A 710 4.80 -7.77 -12.51
C ARG A 710 5.63 -8.54 -13.53
N GLU A 711 6.20 -7.81 -14.47
CA GLU A 711 7.32 -8.24 -15.27
C GLU A 711 8.46 -7.29 -14.94
N GLU A 712 9.61 -7.84 -14.54
CA GLU A 712 10.77 -7.06 -14.13
C GLU A 712 11.79 -7.07 -15.28
N HIS A 713 12.14 -5.88 -15.77
CA HIS A 713 13.12 -5.70 -16.83
C HIS A 713 14.44 -5.25 -16.19
N GLY A 714 15.33 -6.21 -15.95
CA GLY A 714 16.65 -5.98 -15.36
C GLY A 714 17.67 -7.02 -15.84
N GLU A 715 18.93 -6.63 -15.92
CA GLU A 715 19.97 -7.41 -16.63
C GLU A 715 20.37 -8.72 -15.93
N ASN A 716 20.06 -8.87 -14.64
CA ASN A 716 20.21 -10.11 -13.86
C ASN A 716 18.85 -10.70 -13.44
N ALA A 717 17.82 -10.59 -14.28
CA ALA A 717 16.49 -11.11 -13.98
C ALA A 717 16.46 -12.65 -13.93
N ASP A 718 16.39 -13.20 -12.72
CA ASP A 718 15.88 -14.54 -12.50
C ASP A 718 14.45 -14.61 -13.05
N LYS A 719 14.12 -15.62 -13.86
CA LYS A 719 12.97 -15.60 -14.79
C LYS A 719 11.59 -15.81 -14.11
N THR A 720 11.54 -15.68 -12.79
CA THR A 720 10.39 -16.00 -11.97
C THR A 720 9.45 -14.78 -11.87
N PRO A 721 8.18 -14.87 -12.33
CA PRO A 721 7.27 -13.74 -12.30
C PRO A 721 6.90 -13.34 -10.86
N SER A 722 7.13 -12.09 -10.49
CA SER A 722 6.75 -11.56 -9.18
C SER A 722 5.28 -11.10 -9.16
N TYR A 723 4.62 -11.27 -8.03
CA TYR A 723 3.20 -10.95 -7.84
C TYR A 723 3.06 -9.92 -6.72
N SER A 724 2.32 -8.83 -6.92
CA SER A 724 2.02 -7.89 -5.84
C SER A 724 0.58 -8.03 -5.37
N PHE A 725 0.41 -8.27 -4.07
CA PHE A 725 -0.87 -8.36 -3.37
C PHE A 725 -1.77 -7.13 -3.61
N LYS A 726 -3.08 -7.34 -3.72
CA LYS A 726 -4.09 -6.28 -3.97
C LYS A 726 -5.37 -6.42 -3.15
N HIS A 727 -5.85 -7.63 -2.85
CA HIS A 727 -7.04 -7.87 -2.02
C HIS A 727 -7.06 -9.29 -1.46
N CYS A 728 -7.76 -9.53 -0.35
CA CYS A 728 -7.93 -10.85 0.27
C CYS A 728 -9.39 -11.03 0.68
N LEU A 729 -10.03 -12.12 0.22
CA LEU A 729 -11.39 -12.52 0.62
C LEU A 729 -11.31 -13.76 1.50
N LYS A 730 -11.83 -13.71 2.74
CA LYS A 730 -11.91 -14.90 3.60
C LYS A 730 -12.98 -15.86 3.07
N MET A 731 -12.64 -17.13 2.86
CA MET A 731 -13.54 -18.09 2.22
C MET A 731 -14.85 -18.30 3.00
N SER A 732 -14.85 -18.07 4.30
CA SER A 732 -16.04 -18.13 5.18
C SER A 732 -17.16 -17.14 4.85
N ALA A 733 -16.89 -16.11 4.05
CA ALA A 733 -17.90 -15.15 3.57
C ALA A 733 -17.92 -15.01 2.03
N VAL A 734 -17.31 -15.96 1.32
CA VAL A 734 -17.31 -16.07 -0.14
C VAL A 734 -18.51 -16.90 -0.61
N GLY A 735 -19.11 -16.50 -1.73
CA GLY A 735 -20.03 -17.29 -2.54
C GLY A 735 -19.75 -17.13 -4.03
N ILE A 736 -20.44 -17.91 -4.86
CA ILE A 736 -20.21 -17.97 -6.31
C ILE A 736 -21.50 -17.84 -7.13
N THR A 737 -21.36 -17.44 -8.39
CA THR A 737 -22.38 -17.59 -9.43
C THR A 737 -21.72 -18.26 -10.63
N GLU A 738 -22.13 -19.47 -10.98
CA GLU A 738 -21.49 -20.24 -12.05
C GLU A 738 -21.67 -19.62 -13.44
N ASN A 739 -22.84 -19.03 -13.73
CA ASN A 739 -23.22 -18.59 -15.06
C ASN A 739 -23.46 -17.08 -15.13
N VAL A 740 -22.73 -16.42 -16.03
CA VAL A 740 -22.86 -15.00 -16.35
C VAL A 740 -23.35 -14.88 -17.80
N LYS A 741 -24.32 -13.99 -18.06
CA LYS A 741 -24.86 -13.80 -19.41
C LYS A 741 -23.77 -13.29 -20.37
N GLY A 742 -23.73 -13.85 -21.58
CA GLY A 742 -22.87 -13.38 -22.68
C GLY A 742 -21.46 -13.99 -22.78
N ASP A 743 -21.00 -14.78 -21.81
CA ASP A 743 -19.72 -15.51 -21.93
C ASP A 743 -19.71 -16.77 -21.07
N VAL A 744 -19.63 -17.95 -21.69
CA VAL A 744 -19.59 -19.25 -20.99
C VAL A 744 -18.35 -19.41 -20.10
N LYS A 745 -17.26 -18.66 -20.35
CA LYS A 745 -16.02 -18.67 -19.56
C LYS A 745 -16.06 -17.71 -18.36
N LYS A 746 -17.14 -16.93 -18.20
CA LYS A 746 -17.34 -16.05 -17.04
C LYS A 746 -18.09 -16.75 -15.90
N PHE A 747 -17.69 -16.42 -14.69
CA PHE A 747 -18.37 -16.73 -13.43
C PHE A 747 -18.25 -15.53 -12.48
N GLU A 748 -19.02 -15.52 -11.39
CA GLU A 748 -18.89 -14.52 -10.33
C GLU A 748 -18.31 -15.17 -9.07
N ILE A 749 -17.42 -14.46 -8.38
CA ILE A 749 -17.15 -14.66 -6.95
C ILE A 749 -17.70 -13.43 -6.24
N TRP A 750 -18.51 -13.63 -5.21
CA TRP A 750 -19.09 -12.54 -4.43
C TRP A 750 -18.76 -12.71 -2.94
N TYR A 751 -18.68 -11.59 -2.23
CA TYR A 751 -18.30 -11.53 -0.82
C TYR A 751 -19.39 -10.83 -0.02
N SER A 752 -19.52 -11.19 1.26
CA SER A 752 -20.39 -10.52 2.25
C SER A 752 -21.78 -10.19 1.69
N GLY A 753 -22.57 -11.22 1.38
CA GLY A 753 -23.94 -11.03 0.86
C GLY A 753 -24.08 -10.36 -0.51
N ARG A 754 -22.99 -10.26 -1.30
CA ARG A 754 -22.85 -9.51 -2.58
C ARG A 754 -22.63 -7.99 -2.43
N GLU A 755 -22.06 -7.54 -1.31
CA GLU A 755 -21.52 -6.17 -1.20
C GLU A 755 -20.37 -5.95 -2.21
N GLU A 756 -19.49 -6.94 -2.36
CA GLU A 756 -18.51 -7.02 -3.45
C GLU A 756 -18.88 -8.17 -4.41
N VAL A 757 -18.87 -7.90 -5.71
CA VAL A 757 -19.00 -8.94 -6.76
C VAL A 757 -17.86 -8.80 -7.76
N TYR A 758 -17.09 -9.87 -7.90
CA TYR A 758 -15.98 -10.03 -8.84
C TYR A 758 -16.45 -10.90 -10.00
N VAL A 759 -16.61 -10.32 -11.19
CA VAL A 759 -16.84 -11.11 -12.41
C VAL A 759 -15.49 -11.55 -12.94
N ILE A 760 -15.29 -12.85 -13.09
CA ILE A 760 -14.02 -13.48 -13.45
C ILE A 760 -14.20 -14.22 -14.78
N GLN A 761 -13.40 -13.87 -15.79
CA GLN A 761 -13.31 -14.60 -17.05
C GLN A 761 -12.06 -15.48 -17.04
N ALA A 762 -12.26 -16.79 -17.13
CA ALA A 762 -11.19 -17.76 -17.29
C ALA A 762 -10.64 -17.75 -18.74
N PRO A 763 -9.36 -18.15 -18.94
CA PRO A 763 -8.80 -18.28 -20.29
C PRO A 763 -9.58 -19.30 -21.14
N THR A 764 -9.94 -20.45 -20.54
CA THR A 764 -10.71 -21.53 -21.17
C THR A 764 -11.89 -21.96 -20.28
N LEU A 765 -12.81 -22.77 -20.80
CA LEU A 765 -13.98 -23.25 -20.05
C LEU A 765 -13.57 -24.27 -18.97
N GLU A 766 -12.58 -25.10 -19.24
CA GLU A 766 -12.05 -26.15 -18.38
C GLU A 766 -11.43 -25.52 -17.12
N VAL A 767 -10.69 -24.42 -17.28
CA VAL A 767 -10.14 -23.65 -16.15
C VAL A 767 -11.24 -23.06 -15.27
N LYS A 768 -12.33 -22.54 -15.86
CA LYS A 768 -13.52 -22.11 -15.09
C LYS A 768 -14.14 -23.28 -14.31
N ILE A 769 -14.32 -24.43 -14.94
CA ILE A 769 -14.94 -25.61 -14.31
C ILE A 769 -14.08 -26.11 -13.15
N ALA A 770 -12.76 -26.20 -13.33
CA ALA A 770 -11.84 -26.59 -12.26
C ALA A 770 -11.90 -25.63 -11.06
N TRP A 771 -11.84 -24.30 -11.30
CA TRP A 771 -11.95 -23.28 -10.25
C TRP A 771 -13.28 -23.31 -9.51
N LEU A 772 -14.40 -23.48 -10.23
CA LEU A 772 -15.72 -23.62 -9.60
C LEU A 772 -15.81 -24.89 -8.74
N ASN A 773 -15.24 -26.00 -9.20
CA ASN A 773 -15.23 -27.26 -8.46
C ASN A 773 -14.38 -27.19 -7.18
N GLU A 774 -13.23 -26.52 -7.21
CA GLU A 774 -12.40 -26.36 -6.02
C GLU A 774 -13.05 -25.42 -5.00
N ILE A 775 -13.61 -24.29 -5.43
CA ILE A 775 -14.38 -23.40 -4.56
C ILE A 775 -15.60 -24.13 -3.96
N ARG A 776 -16.29 -24.98 -4.74
CA ARG A 776 -17.38 -25.84 -4.24
C ARG A 776 -16.91 -26.80 -3.13
N LYS A 777 -15.75 -27.45 -3.28
CA LYS A 777 -15.19 -28.33 -2.23
C LYS A 777 -14.99 -27.57 -0.91
N ILE A 778 -14.35 -26.39 -0.97
CA ILE A 778 -14.10 -25.54 0.21
C ILE A 778 -15.42 -25.17 0.90
N LEU A 779 -16.38 -24.59 0.17
CA LEU A 779 -17.66 -24.16 0.71
C LEU A 779 -18.49 -25.34 1.27
N THR A 780 -18.42 -26.50 0.61
CA THR A 780 -19.09 -27.73 1.09
C THR A 780 -18.47 -28.26 2.38
N ASN A 781 -17.14 -28.21 2.52
CA ASN A 781 -16.45 -28.66 3.73
C ASN A 781 -16.70 -27.71 4.91
N GLN A 782 -16.75 -26.39 4.68
CA GLN A 782 -17.17 -25.42 5.70
C GLN A 782 -18.62 -25.66 6.15
N GLN A 783 -19.55 -25.95 5.22
CA GLN A 783 -20.93 -26.34 5.58
C GLN A 783 -21.01 -27.64 6.40
N LYS A 784 -20.14 -28.62 6.14
CA LYS A 784 -20.04 -29.85 6.96
C LYS A 784 -19.58 -29.53 8.39
N GLN A 785 -18.53 -28.71 8.54
CA GLN A 785 -18.02 -28.30 9.86
C GLN A 785 -19.07 -27.52 10.67
N LEU A 786 -19.76 -26.55 10.04
CA LEU A 786 -20.84 -25.79 10.67
C LEU A 786 -22.03 -26.68 11.09
N LYS A 787 -22.36 -27.71 10.30
CA LYS A 787 -23.38 -28.71 10.68
C LYS A 787 -22.95 -29.60 11.84
N GLY A 788 -21.68 -30.01 11.89
CA GLY A 788 -21.11 -30.79 13.00
C GLY A 788 -21.05 -30.02 14.32
N LEU A 789 -20.79 -28.71 14.27
CA LEU A 789 -20.86 -27.83 15.44
C LEU A 789 -22.28 -27.73 16.01
N ASN A 790 -23.30 -27.73 15.15
CA ASN A 790 -24.72 -27.71 15.57
C ASN A 790 -25.24 -29.05 16.13
N THR A 791 -24.43 -30.13 16.14
CA THR A 791 -24.79 -31.42 16.75
C THR A 791 -24.28 -31.62 18.18
N PHE A 792 -23.56 -30.66 18.76
CA PHE A 792 -23.25 -30.69 20.19
C PHE A 792 -24.46 -30.20 21.01
N PRO A 793 -24.83 -30.88 22.12
CA PRO A 793 -25.98 -30.47 22.93
C PRO A 793 -25.71 -29.13 23.60
N VAL A 794 -26.58 -28.14 23.36
CA VAL A 794 -26.50 -26.81 24.00
C VAL A 794 -26.75 -26.95 25.50
N ILE A 795 -25.67 -26.91 26.28
CA ILE A 795 -25.73 -26.83 27.74
C ILE A 795 -26.32 -25.45 28.11
N LYS A 796 -27.63 -25.42 28.38
CA LYS A 796 -28.33 -24.24 28.90
C LYS A 796 -27.90 -23.97 30.35
N CYS A 797 -26.77 -23.28 30.54
CA CYS A 797 -26.40 -22.70 31.82
C CYS A 797 -27.51 -21.78 32.35
N HIS A 798 -28.28 -22.27 33.32
CA HIS A 798 -29.26 -21.46 34.04
C HIS A 798 -28.51 -20.56 35.04
N CYS A 799 -28.31 -19.30 34.67
CA CYS A 799 -27.93 -18.27 35.63
C CYS A 799 -29.11 -17.99 36.57
N TYR A 800 -29.14 -18.67 37.71
CA TYR A 800 -30.10 -18.38 38.78
C TYR A 800 -29.84 -16.97 39.35
N SER A 801 -30.74 -16.03 39.07
CA SER A 801 -30.77 -14.72 39.70
C SER A 801 -31.22 -14.86 41.15
N SER A 802 -30.25 -15.02 42.07
CA SER A 802 -30.52 -15.05 43.50
C SER A 802 -30.80 -13.64 44.03
N THR A 803 -32.08 -13.30 44.11
CA THR A 803 -32.61 -12.18 44.88
C THR A 803 -33.70 -12.70 45.80
N ARG A 804 -33.35 -12.83 47.09
CA ARG A 804 -34.32 -12.60 48.17
C ARG A 804 -34.63 -11.09 48.17
N THR A 805 -35.79 -10.63 48.62
CA THR A 805 -36.85 -11.33 49.38
C THR A 805 -37.97 -11.89 48.51
#